data_AF-A0A8C8IKR5-F1
#
_entry.id   AF-A0A8C8IKR5-F1
#
_cell.length_a   1.000
_cell.length_b   1.000
_cell.length_c   1.000
_cell.angle_alpha   90.00
_cell.angle_beta   90.00
_cell.angle_gamma   90.00
#
_symmetry.space_group_name_H-M   'P 1'
#
loop_
_entity.id
_entity.type
_entity.pdbx_description
1 polymer ?
#
loop_
_entity_poly.entity_id
_entity_poly.type
_entity_poly.pdbx_seq_one_letter_code
_entity_poly.pdbx_strand_id
1 'polypeptide(L)'
;MSQRFTVTAFSKSDSGRNVSDIQGEVNQLFEGDEPTPSSSNKEVSFNTEVVVVQGDGNPKESSPFINSSDATEKSQKYDGKHMALFEEEMETSPMVSTMISSLANYSSLPQGSKEHEEEADNEEEDKKKKKPVKAPQLGTLMGVYLPCIQNIFGVILFLRMTWMVGIGGVIGSFIIVFMCCSTTMLTAISMSAIATNGVVPAGGSYYMISRSLGPEFGGAVGICFYLGTTFAGAMYILGSIELLLVYILPQAAIFKMEGLEGAEAEAAMLNNMRVYGTIVLSFMATVVFVGVKYVNKLALLFLACVILSILAVYAGVIKTAIEPPDFPVCLLGNRPLISKGFDVCAKTLESGNGTVTTKLWSVFCDSPFLNATCDEYFVNNNVSFIQGIPGVMSGILKENLFGNYLEKGDLVAKKGIATVEGPDDTLTNSNRYVLADITSFFTLLVGIYFPSVTGIMAGSNRSGDLRDAQKSIPIGTIMAITTTSIVYMSAVILFGACIEGVVLRDKFGEGVNGNLVIGTLAWPSPWVIVIGSFFSTCGAGLQSLTGAPRLMQAISRDGVVPILRVFGHGKANGEPTWALLLTAGICEIGILIASLDAVAPILSMFFLMCYMFVNLACALQTLLRTPNWRPRFNYYHWALSFLGMSLCLSLMFICSWFYAIVAMVIAGSIYKYIEFRGAEKEWGDGIRGISLSAARYALMRLEEGPPHTKNWRPQLLVLVSTDVEQNVEQPRLLSLTNQLKAGKGLTIVGTALAGTYLENHPQAQRAEQSLRKLMETEKVKGFCQVTISSNMRDATSHLLQASGLGGLMHNTVLVSWPRNWKQADDLQTWRDFIELVRETTAAHLALLVPKNIAAFPSNGERFSEGHIDVWWIVHDGGMLMLLPFLLRQHKVWRKCKMRIFTVAQMDDNSIQMKKDLTTFLYHLRIDAEVEVVEMHDSDISAYTYEKTLVMEQRSQILKQINLTKTEREREIQSITDSSRGSIRRKNPAVVTTQLSVTEEQPGVSSKVEKPEEESASVAVSPPTQVQLIHDSTSPTSPATPLTPASEGGAQTPGSAQVQMTWTEKADGEPAKPPGASTPQGIKDIFNMKPEWENLNQSNVRRMHTALRLNGVIVKKSSEAKLVLLNMPGPPNNRSGDENYMEFLEVLTEGLNRVLLVRGGGREVITIYS
;
A
#
# COMPACT_ATOMS: atom_id res chain seq x y z
N MET A 1 12.84 -43.76 18.13
CA MET A 1 13.99 -44.33 18.88
C MET A 1 13.99 -43.74 20.28
N SER A 2 14.71 -44.32 21.24
CA SER A 2 14.63 -43.98 22.67
C SER A 2 15.98 -44.22 23.38
N GLN A 3 16.14 -43.66 24.59
CA GLN A 3 17.25 -43.87 25.56
C GLN A 3 18.63 -43.27 25.14
N ARG A 4 19.59 -42.94 26.04
CA ARG A 4 19.66 -42.68 27.51
C ARG A 4 21.01 -41.98 27.87
N PHE A 5 21.29 -41.79 29.17
CA PHE A 5 22.56 -41.35 29.82
C PHE A 5 22.81 -39.83 29.80
N THR A 6 22.93 -39.03 30.88
CA THR A 6 23.08 -39.11 32.38
C THR A 6 24.47 -39.35 33.02
N VAL A 7 24.91 -38.35 33.83
CA VAL A 7 25.75 -38.41 35.08
C VAL A 7 27.26 -38.71 34.87
N THR A 8 28.28 -38.21 35.62
CA THR A 8 28.53 -37.33 36.83
C THR A 8 29.75 -36.41 36.49
N ALA A 9 29.99 -35.18 36.98
CA ALA A 9 30.04 -34.53 38.31
C ALA A 9 31.34 -34.72 39.15
N PHE A 10 32.10 -33.63 39.38
CA PHE A 10 33.05 -33.39 40.49
C PHE A 10 33.56 -31.92 40.44
N SER A 11 34.14 -31.34 41.50
CA SER A 11 33.51 -30.72 42.69
C SER A 11 34.58 -29.95 43.50
N LYS A 12 34.17 -29.06 44.43
CA LYS A 12 34.97 -28.26 45.40
C LYS A 12 35.72 -27.02 44.87
N SER A 13 35.86 -25.92 45.63
CA SER A 13 35.20 -25.54 46.92
C SER A 13 35.44 -24.08 47.32
N ASP A 14 34.42 -23.45 47.92
CA ASP A 14 34.47 -22.44 49.01
C ASP A 14 35.15 -21.06 48.76
N SER A 15 34.72 -19.94 49.37
CA SER A 15 33.65 -19.71 50.36
C SER A 15 32.98 -18.32 50.27
N GLY A 16 31.65 -18.29 50.42
CA GLY A 16 30.94 -17.38 51.35
C GLY A 16 30.45 -16.01 50.82
N ARG A 17 29.30 -15.48 51.26
CA ARG A 17 28.28 -16.00 52.21
C ARG A 17 26.95 -15.21 52.04
N ASN A 18 25.80 -15.92 52.11
CA ASN A 18 24.46 -15.59 52.69
C ASN A 18 23.96 -14.11 52.71
N VAL A 19 22.66 -13.74 52.54
CA VAL A 19 21.33 -14.37 52.30
C VAL A 19 20.39 -13.21 51.83
N SER A 20 19.16 -13.28 51.30
CA SER A 20 18.08 -14.27 51.07
C SER A 20 17.48 -14.04 49.64
N ASP A 21 16.44 -14.67 49.07
CA ASP A 21 15.20 -15.38 49.48
C ASP A 21 14.10 -14.46 50.07
N ILE A 22 12.80 -14.52 49.72
CA ILE A 22 11.92 -15.54 49.09
C ILE A 22 10.77 -14.81 48.32
N GLN A 23 10.31 -15.25 47.12
CA GLN A 23 9.00 -15.93 46.81
C GLN A 23 7.75 -15.50 47.64
N GLY A 24 6.50 -15.49 47.15
CA GLY A 24 5.90 -15.79 45.83
C GLY A 24 4.35 -15.72 45.92
N GLU A 25 3.63 -15.99 44.82
CA GLU A 25 2.15 -16.18 44.74
C GLU A 25 1.23 -14.99 45.16
N VAL A 26 -0.11 -15.07 45.07
CA VAL A 26 -1.03 -15.13 43.90
C VAL A 26 -2.50 -15.10 44.41
N ASN A 27 -3.35 -14.26 43.81
CA ASN A 27 -4.84 -14.24 43.86
C ASN A 27 -5.61 -13.81 45.15
N GLN A 28 -6.91 -13.52 44.91
CA GLN A 28 -8.01 -13.07 45.80
C GLN A 28 -7.94 -11.58 46.21
N LEU A 29 -8.91 -10.67 45.97
CA LEU A 29 -10.39 -10.62 45.75
C LEU A 29 -11.31 -10.64 47.00
N PHE A 30 -12.14 -9.58 47.07
CA PHE A 30 -13.28 -9.29 47.95
C PHE A 30 -13.04 -8.88 49.41
N GLU A 31 -13.87 -7.89 49.84
CA GLU A 31 -14.12 -7.39 51.20
C GLU A 31 -12.89 -6.77 51.94
N GLY A 32 -13.05 -5.78 52.84
CA GLY A 32 -14.24 -5.02 53.25
C GLY A 32 -13.86 -3.93 54.28
N ASP A 33 -14.79 -2.99 54.50
CA ASP A 33 -14.93 -2.04 55.62
C ASP A 33 -13.81 -1.03 56.03
N GLU A 34 -14.29 0.20 56.15
CA GLU A 34 -13.81 1.38 56.87
C GLU A 34 -13.94 1.19 58.43
N PRO A 35 -13.64 2.16 59.35
CA PRO A 35 -13.00 3.48 59.22
C PRO A 35 -12.05 3.89 60.41
N THR A 36 -11.83 5.22 60.52
CA THR A 36 -11.61 6.10 61.70
C THR A 36 -10.21 6.32 62.36
N PRO A 37 -9.96 7.53 62.93
CA PRO A 37 -8.58 8.05 63.16
C PRO A 37 -8.29 8.70 64.55
N SER A 38 -7.05 9.16 64.78
CA SER A 38 -6.67 10.16 65.82
C SER A 38 -5.22 10.66 65.58
N SER A 39 -4.73 11.82 66.07
CA SER A 39 -5.35 13.10 66.51
C SER A 39 -4.24 14.16 66.79
N SER A 40 -4.63 15.45 67.01
CA SER A 40 -3.80 16.53 67.63
C SER A 40 -2.62 17.09 66.79
N ASN A 41 -2.00 18.29 66.97
CA ASN A 41 -2.18 19.50 67.81
C ASN A 41 -1.18 20.61 67.28
N LYS A 42 -1.18 21.94 67.58
CA LYS A 42 -2.07 22.91 68.27
C LYS A 42 -1.56 24.37 68.00
N GLU A 43 -2.45 25.35 67.75
CA GLU A 43 -2.29 26.83 68.00
C GLU A 43 -1.17 27.63 67.24
N VAL A 44 -1.14 28.98 67.14
CA VAL A 44 -1.62 30.11 67.99
C VAL A 44 -2.09 31.37 67.20
N SER A 45 -3.38 31.76 67.33
CA SER A 45 -4.01 33.14 67.35
C SER A 45 -3.75 34.22 66.26
N PHE A 46 -4.48 35.36 66.12
CA PHE A 46 -5.51 36.06 66.94
C PHE A 46 -6.40 37.03 66.07
N ASN A 47 -7.75 37.02 66.22
CA ASN A 47 -8.80 38.06 65.90
C ASN A 47 -8.95 38.70 64.48
N THR A 48 -10.12 39.20 64.01
CA THR A 48 -11.54 39.24 64.50
C THR A 48 -12.56 39.46 63.36
N GLU A 49 -13.60 38.60 63.26
CA GLU A 49 -15.06 38.77 63.00
C GLU A 49 -15.62 39.75 61.90
N VAL A 50 -16.82 39.62 61.28
CA VAL A 50 -18.00 38.68 61.24
C VAL A 50 -18.74 38.93 59.87
N VAL A 51 -19.62 38.11 59.25
CA VAL A 51 -20.96 37.51 59.58
C VAL A 51 -21.13 36.20 58.74
N VAL A 52 -21.68 35.05 59.18
CA VAL A 52 -23.10 34.54 59.26
C VAL A 52 -23.97 34.84 58.00
N VAL A 53 -24.79 33.95 57.40
CA VAL A 53 -25.68 32.88 57.92
C VAL A 53 -25.66 31.59 57.06
N GLN A 54 -26.14 30.47 57.64
CA GLN A 54 -26.12 29.09 57.13
C GLN A 54 -27.50 28.40 57.29
N GLY A 55 -27.75 27.35 56.50
CA GLY A 55 -28.84 26.37 56.64
C GLY A 55 -29.43 25.99 55.27
N ASP A 56 -29.97 24.82 54.96
CA ASP A 56 -30.06 23.45 55.54
C ASP A 56 -31.36 22.88 54.91
N GLY A 57 -31.35 21.67 54.35
CA GLY A 57 -32.57 21.13 53.71
C GLY A 57 -32.35 20.04 52.65
N ASN A 58 -32.30 18.78 53.10
CA ASN A 58 -32.39 17.56 52.28
C ASN A 58 -33.85 17.01 52.40
N PRO A 59 -34.34 16.02 51.62
CA PRO A 59 -33.80 15.38 50.41
C PRO A 59 -34.87 15.06 49.30
N LYS A 60 -34.45 14.25 48.30
CA LYS A 60 -35.22 13.19 47.58
C LYS A 60 -36.27 13.47 46.47
N GLU A 61 -36.01 12.78 45.35
CA GLU A 61 -36.90 11.88 44.57
C GLU A 61 -37.95 12.37 43.52
N SER A 62 -38.11 11.48 42.53
CA SER A 62 -39.21 11.31 41.56
C SER A 62 -39.43 12.36 40.46
N SER A 63 -38.99 12.00 39.25
CA SER A 63 -39.76 12.25 38.02
C SER A 63 -41.11 11.54 38.07
N PRO A 64 -42.13 12.03 37.35
CA PRO A 64 -42.50 11.27 36.14
C PRO A 64 -42.90 12.12 34.92
N PHE A 65 -43.09 11.44 33.79
CA PHE A 65 -43.57 11.98 32.51
C PHE A 65 -45.01 12.51 32.59
N ILE A 66 -45.30 13.57 31.82
CA ILE A 66 -46.48 13.75 30.95
C ILE A 66 -46.33 15.10 30.20
N ASN A 67 -46.84 15.34 28.99
CA ASN A 67 -47.05 14.57 27.75
C ASN A 67 -47.69 15.55 26.75
N SER A 68 -47.30 15.56 25.46
CA SER A 68 -47.94 16.34 24.37
C SER A 68 -47.94 17.89 24.57
N SER A 69 -48.27 18.74 23.59
CA SER A 69 -48.77 18.51 22.22
C SER A 69 -48.25 19.56 21.23
N ASP A 70 -48.08 19.12 19.99
CA ASP A 70 -48.21 19.82 18.69
C ASP A 70 -48.25 21.37 18.56
N ALA A 71 -47.55 21.83 17.51
CA ALA A 71 -48.10 22.59 16.37
C ALA A 71 -47.45 23.95 16.02
N THR A 72 -46.96 23.99 14.77
CA THR A 72 -47.04 25.09 13.79
C THR A 72 -46.43 26.48 14.06
N GLU A 73 -45.40 26.74 13.23
CA GLU A 73 -45.27 27.92 12.35
C GLU A 73 -44.79 29.30 12.90
N LYS A 74 -43.61 29.68 12.39
CA LYS A 74 -43.31 31.01 11.80
C LYS A 74 -43.40 32.26 12.68
N SER A 75 -42.26 32.55 13.30
CA SER A 75 -41.54 33.83 13.18
C SER A 75 -42.26 35.16 13.50
N GLN A 76 -41.91 35.75 14.64
CA GLN A 76 -41.45 37.14 14.68
C GLN A 76 -40.38 37.35 15.76
N LYS A 77 -39.60 38.44 15.66
CA LYS A 77 -38.43 38.72 16.51
C LYS A 77 -38.80 39.57 17.73
N TYR A 78 -38.20 39.27 18.88
CA TYR A 78 -37.49 40.20 19.78
C TYR A 78 -36.56 39.31 20.66
N ASP A 79 -35.24 39.35 20.46
CA ASP A 79 -34.23 40.26 21.07
C ASP A 79 -34.15 40.11 22.60
N GLY A 80 -33.02 39.68 23.19
CA GLY A 80 -31.79 39.18 22.57
C GLY A 80 -30.57 39.25 23.50
N LYS A 81 -29.37 39.22 22.86
CA LYS A 81 -28.03 39.53 23.43
C LYS A 81 -27.55 38.57 24.56
N HIS A 82 -26.28 38.17 24.61
CA HIS A 82 -25.10 38.62 23.87
C HIS A 82 -24.44 37.49 23.07
N MET A 83 -24.31 37.68 21.75
CA MET A 83 -23.06 37.31 21.07
C MET A 83 -22.22 38.59 20.98
N ALA A 84 -20.95 38.53 21.39
CA ALA A 84 -20.00 39.60 21.13
C ALA A 84 -19.39 39.38 19.75
N LEU A 85 -19.67 40.30 18.84
CA LEU A 85 -19.02 40.44 17.54
C LEU A 85 -18.53 41.90 17.48
N PHE A 86 -17.40 42.12 16.81
CA PHE A 86 -16.54 43.31 16.88
C PHE A 86 -15.64 43.41 18.12
N GLU A 87 -14.49 42.77 18.01
CA GLU A 87 -13.22 43.46 18.24
C GLU A 87 -12.35 43.39 16.95
N GLU A 88 -13.00 43.51 15.77
CA GLU A 88 -12.33 43.70 14.48
C GLU A 88 -11.85 45.16 14.32
N GLU A 89 -11.07 45.68 15.27
CA GLU A 89 -10.52 47.05 15.14
C GLU A 89 -9.11 47.24 15.74
N MET A 90 -8.25 46.20 15.72
CA MET A 90 -6.81 46.41 16.01
C MET A 90 -5.79 45.53 15.26
N GLU A 91 -6.00 45.22 13.98
CA GLU A 91 -4.89 45.01 13.03
C GLU A 91 -4.99 45.91 11.77
N THR A 92 -5.11 47.22 12.01
CA THR A 92 -4.39 48.24 11.20
C THR A 92 -2.94 48.42 11.66
N SER A 93 -2.40 47.44 12.38
CA SER A 93 -0.99 47.05 12.26
C SER A 93 -0.68 46.93 10.76
N PRO A 94 0.36 47.60 10.22
CA PRO A 94 0.72 47.40 8.82
C PRO A 94 0.99 45.92 8.58
N MET A 95 0.65 45.37 7.41
CA MET A 95 0.97 43.97 7.08
C MET A 95 2.45 43.63 7.31
N VAL A 96 3.31 44.65 7.25
CA VAL A 96 4.73 44.60 7.61
C VAL A 96 4.98 44.19 9.07
N SER A 97 4.20 44.63 10.07
CA SER A 97 4.38 44.19 11.47
C SER A 97 3.96 42.74 11.70
N THR A 98 2.86 42.28 11.11
CA THR A 98 2.44 40.88 11.18
C THR A 98 3.39 39.95 10.40
N MET A 99 3.99 40.45 9.31
CA MET A 99 5.09 39.75 8.61
C MET A 99 6.39 39.77 9.43
N ILE A 100 6.75 40.87 10.09
CA ILE A 100 7.95 40.98 10.93
C ILE A 100 7.83 40.08 12.17
N SER A 101 6.66 39.97 12.80
CA SER A 101 6.46 39.05 13.93
C SER A 101 6.50 37.58 13.49
N SER A 102 5.97 37.26 12.30
CA SER A 102 6.11 35.95 11.68
C SER A 102 7.58 35.61 11.34
N LEU A 103 8.33 36.57 10.79
CA LEU A 103 9.77 36.46 10.52
C LEU A 103 10.59 36.31 11.82
N ALA A 104 10.28 37.06 12.87
CA ALA A 104 10.98 36.98 14.15
C ALA A 104 10.85 35.58 14.82
N ASN A 105 9.79 34.84 14.48
CA ASN A 105 9.56 33.47 14.91
C ASN A 105 10.01 32.41 13.88
N TYR A 106 10.69 32.80 12.80
CA TYR A 106 11.20 31.85 11.81
C TYR A 106 12.28 30.94 12.41
N SER A 107 12.18 29.66 12.07
CA SER A 107 13.23 28.65 12.20
C SER A 107 13.43 28.03 10.82
N SER A 108 14.62 27.49 10.51
CA SER A 108 14.78 26.57 9.39
C SER A 108 14.75 25.09 9.82
N LEU A 109 14.98 24.81 11.10
CA LEU A 109 15.32 23.49 11.63
C LEU A 109 14.13 22.50 11.70
N PRO A 110 14.40 21.19 11.78
CA PRO A 110 13.37 20.16 11.92
C PRO A 110 12.86 20.01 13.35
N GLN A 111 11.57 19.65 13.46
CA GLN A 111 10.97 19.15 14.69
C GLN A 111 11.62 17.82 15.13
N GLY A 112 11.41 17.45 16.39
CA GLY A 112 11.93 16.23 17.02
C GLY A 112 10.91 15.53 17.90
N SER A 113 11.33 14.41 18.51
CA SER A 113 10.46 13.53 19.31
C SER A 113 9.75 14.23 20.47
N LYS A 114 10.34 15.27 21.07
CA LYS A 114 9.71 16.03 22.15
C LYS A 114 8.46 16.79 21.70
N GLU A 115 8.43 17.32 20.47
CA GLU A 115 7.26 18.03 19.95
C GLU A 115 6.14 17.04 19.55
N HIS A 116 6.50 15.79 19.19
CA HIS A 116 5.53 14.69 19.01
C HIS A 116 4.97 14.18 20.35
N GLU A 117 5.80 14.08 21.40
CA GLU A 117 5.38 13.77 22.77
C GLU A 117 4.45 14.87 23.33
N GLU A 118 4.81 16.15 23.17
CA GLU A 118 3.95 17.27 23.58
C GLU A 118 2.61 17.30 22.80
N GLU A 119 2.56 16.93 21.52
CA GLU A 119 1.28 16.79 20.79
C GLU A 119 0.41 15.67 21.36
N ALA A 120 0.98 14.49 21.59
CA ALA A 120 0.25 13.33 22.12
C ALA A 120 -0.27 13.57 23.55
N ASP A 121 0.53 14.17 24.43
CA ASP A 121 0.12 14.54 25.79
C ASP A 121 -1.04 15.57 25.77
N ASN A 122 -1.04 16.51 24.81
CA ASN A 122 -2.14 17.46 24.63
C ASN A 122 -3.43 16.77 24.13
N GLU A 123 -3.36 15.81 23.21
CA GLU A 123 -4.54 15.03 22.77
C GLU A 123 -5.15 14.14 23.87
N GLU A 124 -4.39 13.84 24.94
CA GLU A 124 -4.92 13.20 26.15
C GLU A 124 -5.42 14.21 27.20
N GLU A 125 -4.75 15.36 27.39
CA GLU A 125 -5.23 16.42 28.29
C GLU A 125 -6.50 17.12 27.80
N ASP A 126 -6.72 17.29 26.49
CA ASP A 126 -7.92 17.97 25.95
C ASP A 126 -9.22 17.19 26.23
N LYS A 127 -9.10 15.88 26.52
CA LYS A 127 -10.23 15.06 27.03
C LYS A 127 -10.56 15.34 28.50
N LYS A 128 -9.77 16.15 29.22
CA LYS A 128 -9.88 16.37 30.67
C LYS A 128 -9.81 17.83 31.14
N LYS A 129 -9.17 18.78 30.42
CA LYS A 129 -9.19 20.21 30.80
C LYS A 129 -8.78 21.15 29.66
N LYS A 130 -9.66 22.10 29.31
CA LYS A 130 -9.36 23.20 28.39
C LYS A 130 -8.27 24.13 28.96
N LYS A 131 -7.06 24.08 28.39
CA LYS A 131 -6.09 25.19 28.40
C LYS A 131 -6.18 25.93 27.05
N PRO A 132 -5.78 27.21 26.94
CA PRO A 132 -5.72 27.87 25.64
C PRO A 132 -4.62 27.25 24.77
N VAL A 133 -5.02 26.62 23.66
CA VAL A 133 -4.13 25.98 22.69
C VAL A 133 -3.15 27.01 22.13
N LYS A 134 -1.86 26.65 22.08
CA LYS A 134 -0.83 27.38 21.33
C LYS A 134 -1.04 27.10 19.84
N ALA A 135 -2.00 27.79 19.22
CA ALA A 135 -2.47 27.48 17.86
C ALA A 135 -1.31 27.46 16.83
N PRO A 136 -1.26 26.48 15.91
CA PRO A 136 -0.21 26.38 14.89
C PRO A 136 -0.31 27.57 13.91
N GLN A 137 0.71 28.43 13.90
CA GLN A 137 0.66 29.73 13.21
C GLN A 137 1.28 29.72 11.81
N LEU A 138 2.05 28.69 11.42
CA LEU A 138 2.82 28.75 10.17
C LEU A 138 1.95 28.42 8.95
N GLY A 139 1.94 29.34 7.99
CA GLY A 139 1.41 29.13 6.65
C GLY A 139 2.45 28.55 5.69
N THR A 140 2.00 28.10 4.52
CA THR A 140 2.79 27.37 3.51
C THR A 140 4.11 28.04 3.12
N LEU A 141 4.16 29.38 3.06
CA LEU A 141 5.37 30.12 2.65
C LEU A 141 6.50 30.00 3.69
N MET A 142 6.24 30.37 4.94
CA MET A 142 7.23 30.37 6.03
C MET A 142 7.49 28.97 6.60
N GLY A 143 6.45 28.12 6.63
CA GLY A 143 6.53 26.78 7.21
C GLY A 143 7.11 25.70 6.29
N VAL A 144 6.92 25.80 4.97
CA VAL A 144 7.30 24.75 4.01
C VAL A 144 8.23 25.27 2.90
N TYR A 145 7.82 26.31 2.16
CA TYR A 145 8.50 26.75 0.95
C TYR A 145 9.91 27.32 1.24
N LEU A 146 10.03 28.32 2.13
CA LEU A 146 11.33 28.92 2.44
C LEU A 146 12.31 27.93 3.11
N PRO A 147 11.90 27.09 4.09
CA PRO A 147 12.76 26.04 4.63
C PRO A 147 13.24 25.03 3.58
N CYS A 148 12.37 24.64 2.64
CA CYS A 148 12.73 23.74 1.55
C CYS A 148 13.78 24.39 0.62
N ILE A 149 13.54 25.63 0.18
CA ILE A 149 14.52 26.40 -0.62
C ILE A 149 15.88 26.55 0.11
N GLN A 150 15.86 26.84 1.42
CA GLN A 150 17.08 26.99 2.22
C GLN A 150 17.91 25.70 2.33
N ASN A 151 17.30 24.52 2.12
CA ASN A 151 17.98 23.23 2.19
C ASN A 151 18.33 22.64 0.81
N ILE A 152 17.72 23.15 -0.27
CA ILE A 152 18.09 22.80 -1.65
C ILE A 152 19.28 23.66 -2.13
N PHE A 153 19.28 24.97 -1.86
CA PHE A 153 20.40 25.84 -2.24
C PHE A 153 21.61 25.64 -1.30
N GLY A 154 22.63 24.96 -1.81
CA GLY A 154 23.88 24.69 -1.10
C GLY A 154 25.12 24.96 -1.94
N VAL A 155 26.28 24.61 -1.36
CA VAL A 155 27.64 24.95 -1.83
C VAL A 155 27.91 24.69 -3.33
N ILE A 156 27.34 23.62 -3.90
CA ILE A 156 27.54 23.23 -5.31
C ILE A 156 27.17 24.36 -6.29
N LEU A 157 26.13 25.15 -6.00
CA LEU A 157 25.72 26.28 -6.84
C LEU A 157 26.83 27.31 -7.04
N PHE A 158 27.66 27.53 -6.01
CA PHE A 158 28.68 28.56 -6.00
C PHE A 158 30.09 28.02 -6.31
N LEU A 159 30.42 26.79 -5.87
CA LEU A 159 31.79 26.25 -5.98
C LEU A 159 32.01 25.25 -7.12
N ARG A 160 30.96 24.69 -7.72
CA ARG A 160 31.09 23.61 -8.74
C ARG A 160 30.20 23.79 -9.97
N MET A 161 29.17 24.62 -9.92
CA MET A 161 28.23 24.82 -11.03
C MET A 161 28.91 25.35 -12.31
N THR A 162 29.81 26.33 -12.20
CA THR A 162 30.59 26.85 -13.34
C THR A 162 31.52 25.79 -13.92
N TRP A 163 32.24 25.07 -13.05
CA TRP A 163 33.15 23.98 -13.42
C TRP A 163 32.44 22.84 -14.15
N MET A 164 31.26 22.43 -13.67
CA MET A 164 30.41 21.44 -14.34
C MET A 164 30.01 21.91 -15.75
N VAL A 165 29.66 23.20 -15.93
CA VAL A 165 29.31 23.77 -17.24
C VAL A 165 30.52 23.82 -18.17
N GLY A 166 31.73 24.11 -17.67
CA GLY A 166 32.96 24.09 -18.49
C GLY A 166 33.38 22.71 -18.97
N ILE A 167 33.24 21.69 -18.11
CA ILE A 167 33.66 20.31 -18.41
C ILE A 167 32.56 19.54 -19.15
N GLY A 168 31.31 19.57 -18.67
CA GLY A 168 30.17 18.89 -19.28
C GLY A 168 29.56 19.64 -20.48
N GLY A 169 29.92 20.90 -20.68
CA GLY A 169 29.28 21.79 -21.64
C GLY A 169 27.86 22.16 -21.22
N VAL A 170 27.25 23.11 -21.93
CA VAL A 170 25.86 23.53 -21.67
C VAL A 170 24.87 22.38 -21.85
N ILE A 171 24.97 21.60 -22.94
CA ILE A 171 24.03 20.50 -23.21
C ILE A 171 24.18 19.38 -22.17
N GLY A 172 25.41 18.93 -21.89
CA GLY A 172 25.65 17.85 -20.93
C GLY A 172 25.18 18.23 -19.51
N SER A 173 25.52 19.45 -19.08
CA SER A 173 25.10 19.98 -17.78
C SER A 173 23.57 20.12 -17.68
N PHE A 174 22.91 20.61 -18.72
CA PHE A 174 21.45 20.74 -18.75
C PHE A 174 20.75 19.38 -18.61
N ILE A 175 21.28 18.33 -19.23
CA ILE A 175 20.78 16.96 -19.08
C ILE A 175 20.98 16.44 -17.65
N ILE A 176 22.15 16.68 -17.03
CA ILE A 176 22.43 16.31 -15.64
C ILE A 176 21.43 16.98 -14.69
N VAL A 177 21.29 18.31 -14.78
CA VAL A 177 20.35 19.08 -13.94
C VAL A 177 18.91 18.57 -14.14
N PHE A 178 18.45 18.43 -15.40
CA PHE A 178 17.10 17.98 -15.71
C PHE A 178 16.79 16.59 -15.13
N MET A 179 17.72 15.64 -15.26
CA MET A 179 17.59 14.28 -14.72
C MET A 179 17.51 14.26 -13.19
N CYS A 180 18.37 15.03 -12.52
CA CYS A 180 18.37 15.13 -11.07
C CYS A 180 17.10 15.83 -10.54
N CYS A 181 16.70 16.96 -11.13
CA CYS A 181 15.46 17.67 -10.80
C CYS A 181 14.19 16.84 -11.06
N SER A 182 14.14 16.06 -12.14
CA SER A 182 13.01 15.17 -12.45
C SER A 182 12.85 14.08 -11.38
N THR A 183 13.98 13.54 -10.90
CA THR A 183 14.01 12.50 -9.86
C THR A 183 13.48 13.03 -8.53
N THR A 184 13.86 14.24 -8.12
CA THR A 184 13.40 14.84 -6.87
C THR A 184 11.96 15.36 -6.95
N MET A 185 11.52 15.85 -8.12
CA MET A 185 10.12 16.20 -8.37
C MET A 185 9.18 15.00 -8.26
N LEU A 186 9.51 13.85 -8.89
CA LEU A 186 8.72 12.62 -8.77
C LEU A 186 8.69 12.12 -7.32
N THR A 187 9.80 12.25 -6.59
CA THR A 187 9.87 11.91 -5.17
C THR A 187 9.00 12.84 -4.30
N ALA A 188 8.90 14.12 -4.65
CA ALA A 188 8.01 15.06 -3.97
C ALA A 188 6.52 14.79 -4.25
N ILE A 189 6.16 14.24 -5.42
CA ILE A 189 4.80 13.75 -5.69
C ILE A 189 4.48 12.54 -4.79
N SER A 190 5.42 11.58 -4.63
CA SER A 190 5.29 10.47 -3.68
C SER A 190 5.18 10.96 -2.24
N MET A 191 6.01 11.93 -1.82
CA MET A 191 5.92 12.54 -0.48
C MET A 191 4.58 13.29 -0.27
N SER A 192 4.02 13.91 -1.31
CA SER A 192 2.71 14.57 -1.26
C SER A 192 1.55 13.57 -1.09
N ALA A 193 1.69 12.35 -1.63
CA ALA A 193 0.74 11.27 -1.37
C ALA A 193 0.81 10.79 0.09
N ILE A 194 2.02 10.66 0.66
CA ILE A 194 2.23 10.37 2.09
C ILE A 194 1.59 11.47 2.95
N ALA A 195 1.91 12.74 2.70
CA ALA A 195 1.41 13.89 3.46
C ALA A 195 -0.11 14.13 3.34
N THR A 196 -0.81 13.42 2.46
CA THR A 196 -2.28 13.47 2.34
C THR A 196 -2.97 12.16 2.77
N ASN A 197 -2.20 11.16 3.21
CA ASN A 197 -2.70 9.88 3.70
C ASN A 197 -2.89 9.87 5.22
N GLY A 198 -4.15 9.92 5.66
CA GLY A 198 -4.49 9.98 7.10
C GLY A 198 -4.24 11.36 7.72
N VAL A 199 -4.10 11.40 9.04
CA VAL A 199 -3.69 12.61 9.80
C VAL A 199 -2.16 12.70 9.76
N VAL A 200 -1.63 13.92 9.60
CA VAL A 200 -0.17 14.15 9.61
C VAL A 200 0.25 14.49 11.04
N PRO A 201 1.10 13.69 11.70
CA PRO A 201 1.54 13.96 13.08
C PRO A 201 2.60 15.06 13.14
N ALA A 202 2.73 15.75 14.28
CA ALA A 202 3.92 16.53 14.62
C ALA A 202 5.18 15.65 14.74
N GLY A 203 6.35 16.30 14.72
CA GLY A 203 7.66 15.60 14.77
C GLY A 203 8.34 15.45 13.41
N GLY A 204 7.73 15.94 12.32
CA GLY A 204 8.37 16.09 11.01
C GLY A 204 8.42 14.84 10.14
N SER A 205 9.35 14.85 9.17
CA SER A 205 9.41 13.89 8.04
C SER A 205 9.44 12.42 8.46
N TYR A 206 10.21 12.07 9.50
CA TYR A 206 10.33 10.69 9.96
C TYR A 206 9.01 10.13 10.50
N TYR A 207 8.32 10.85 11.38
CA TYR A 207 7.03 10.41 11.94
C TYR A 207 5.93 10.36 10.88
N MET A 208 5.91 11.33 9.96
CA MET A 208 5.02 11.30 8.79
C MET A 208 5.26 10.03 7.94
N ILE A 209 6.51 9.65 7.69
CA ILE A 209 6.85 8.46 6.89
C ILE A 209 6.57 7.16 7.66
N SER A 210 6.96 7.05 8.93
CA SER A 210 6.83 5.81 9.71
C SER A 210 5.38 5.45 10.04
N ARG A 211 4.52 6.45 10.28
CA ARG A 211 3.08 6.24 10.56
C ARG A 211 2.27 5.94 9.29
N SER A 212 2.61 6.53 8.15
CA SER A 212 1.91 6.26 6.87
C SER A 212 2.39 4.99 6.16
N LEU A 213 3.70 4.69 6.19
CA LEU A 213 4.26 3.56 5.43
C LEU A 213 4.47 2.27 6.26
N GLY A 214 4.51 2.37 7.59
CA GLY A 214 4.90 1.27 8.49
C GLY A 214 6.33 1.45 9.04
N PRO A 215 6.64 0.87 10.21
CA PRO A 215 7.91 1.06 10.89
C PRO A 215 9.11 0.45 10.15
N GLU A 216 8.89 -0.54 9.27
CA GLU A 216 9.93 -1.22 8.48
C GLU A 216 10.49 -0.26 7.42
N PHE A 217 9.59 0.40 6.67
CA PHE A 217 9.95 1.45 5.73
C PHE A 217 10.42 2.71 6.46
N GLY A 218 9.73 3.13 7.52
CA GLY A 218 10.09 4.30 8.32
C GLY A 218 11.50 4.23 8.90
N GLY A 219 11.88 3.11 9.52
CA GLY A 219 13.20 2.91 10.09
C GLY A 219 14.30 2.80 9.02
N ALA A 220 14.07 2.04 7.94
CA ALA A 220 15.04 1.92 6.85
C ALA A 220 15.29 3.26 6.14
N VAL A 221 14.24 3.99 5.78
CA VAL A 221 14.32 5.33 5.18
C VAL A 221 14.97 6.32 6.16
N GLY A 222 14.57 6.30 7.44
CA GLY A 222 15.12 7.17 8.48
C GLY A 222 16.63 7.00 8.69
N ILE A 223 17.13 5.76 8.72
CA ILE A 223 18.57 5.48 8.86
C ILE A 223 19.36 5.95 7.62
N CYS A 224 18.82 5.77 6.42
CA CYS A 224 19.45 6.27 5.19
C CYS A 224 19.47 7.81 5.14
N PHE A 225 18.35 8.44 5.52
CA PHE A 225 18.21 9.89 5.60
C PHE A 225 19.11 10.51 6.69
N TYR A 226 19.33 9.78 7.80
CA TYR A 226 20.32 10.14 8.83
C TYR A 226 21.73 10.19 8.25
N LEU A 227 22.22 9.08 7.68
CA LEU A 227 23.58 9.00 7.13
C LEU A 227 23.80 10.04 6.03
N GLY A 228 22.83 10.24 5.13
CA GLY A 228 22.86 11.32 4.15
C GLY A 228 22.99 12.70 4.81
N THR A 229 22.12 13.04 5.77
CA THR A 229 22.19 14.34 6.46
C THR A 229 23.52 14.54 7.20
N THR A 230 24.13 13.48 7.74
CA THR A 230 25.45 13.57 8.38
C THR A 230 26.58 13.82 7.38
N PHE A 231 26.63 13.09 6.25
CA PHE A 231 27.62 13.35 5.20
C PHE A 231 27.42 14.71 4.51
N ALA A 232 26.19 15.23 4.43
CA ALA A 232 25.93 16.62 4.02
C ALA A 232 26.59 17.62 4.98
N GLY A 233 26.50 17.39 6.29
CA GLY A 233 27.20 18.21 7.30
C GLY A 233 28.71 18.30 7.05
N ALA A 234 29.37 17.16 6.79
CA ALA A 234 30.79 17.13 6.44
C ALA A 234 31.10 17.84 5.11
N MET A 235 30.30 17.61 4.07
CA MET A 235 30.44 18.24 2.75
C MET A 235 30.34 19.77 2.84
N TYR A 236 29.37 20.29 3.60
CA TYR A 236 29.24 21.73 3.81
C TYR A 236 30.43 22.28 4.61
N ILE A 237 30.87 21.62 5.68
CA ILE A 237 32.05 22.08 6.43
C ILE A 237 33.29 22.16 5.53
N LEU A 238 33.58 21.12 4.73
CA LEU A 238 34.68 21.15 3.76
C LEU A 238 34.55 22.32 2.76
N GLY A 239 33.34 22.57 2.25
CA GLY A 239 33.06 23.70 1.36
C GLY A 239 33.28 25.08 2.00
N SER A 240 32.96 25.25 3.28
CA SER A 240 33.27 26.46 4.04
C SER A 240 34.77 26.64 4.27
N ILE A 241 35.54 25.55 4.44
CA ILE A 241 37.01 25.62 4.53
C ILE A 241 37.63 25.93 3.16
N GLU A 242 37.11 25.38 2.06
CA GLU A 242 37.56 25.70 0.70
C GLU A 242 37.36 27.19 0.41
N LEU A 243 36.20 27.76 0.77
CA LEU A 243 35.96 29.20 0.69
C LEU A 243 36.95 30.01 1.54
N LEU A 244 37.17 29.60 2.79
CA LEU A 244 38.04 30.29 3.73
C LEU A 244 39.51 30.31 3.27
N LEU A 245 40.04 29.16 2.87
CA LEU A 245 41.46 29.01 2.54
C LEU A 245 41.82 29.46 1.11
N VAL A 246 40.94 29.26 0.12
CA VAL A 246 41.26 29.63 -1.27
C VAL A 246 41.01 31.12 -1.52
N TYR A 247 39.89 31.66 -1.02
CA TYR A 247 39.39 32.99 -1.46
C TYR A 247 39.41 34.08 -0.38
N ILE A 248 39.43 33.75 0.92
CA ILE A 248 39.35 34.75 2.00
C ILE A 248 40.71 34.95 2.71
N LEU A 249 41.38 33.88 3.13
CA LEU A 249 42.65 33.93 3.89
C LEU A 249 43.67 32.86 3.41
N PRO A 250 44.18 32.93 2.17
CA PRO A 250 45.22 31.99 1.69
C PRO A 250 46.53 32.05 2.48
N GLN A 251 46.81 33.17 3.15
CA GLN A 251 47.96 33.33 4.05
C GLN A 251 47.84 32.52 5.36
N ALA A 252 46.67 31.95 5.66
CA ALA A 252 46.43 31.18 6.89
C ALA A 252 46.76 29.68 6.77
N ALA A 253 47.22 29.20 5.60
CA ALA A 253 47.60 27.80 5.41
C ALA A 253 48.74 27.39 6.37
N ILE A 254 48.48 26.38 7.22
CA ILE A 254 49.43 25.83 8.20
C ILE A 254 50.54 25.07 7.46
N PHE A 255 50.15 24.24 6.50
CA PHE A 255 51.05 23.60 5.54
C PHE A 255 51.14 24.51 4.30
N LYS A 256 52.19 25.33 4.25
CA LYS A 256 52.49 26.20 3.10
C LYS A 256 52.85 25.37 1.86
N MET A 257 52.50 25.87 0.67
CA MET A 257 52.86 25.27 -0.62
C MET A 257 54.10 25.93 -1.29
N GLU A 258 54.76 26.86 -0.61
CA GLU A 258 55.94 27.56 -1.14
C GLU A 258 57.13 26.60 -1.25
N GLY A 259 57.43 26.16 -2.48
CA GLY A 259 58.58 25.29 -2.79
C GLY A 259 58.30 23.79 -2.85
N LEU A 260 57.02 23.36 -2.79
CA LEU A 260 56.62 21.97 -3.04
C LEU A 260 55.99 21.85 -4.44
N GLU A 261 56.21 20.72 -5.11
CA GLU A 261 55.74 20.49 -6.48
C GLU A 261 54.81 19.27 -6.58
N GLY A 262 53.85 19.35 -7.52
CA GLY A 262 52.92 18.26 -7.82
C GLY A 262 52.16 17.72 -6.60
N ALA A 263 52.23 16.40 -6.41
CA ALA A 263 51.46 15.68 -5.40
C ALA A 263 51.73 16.12 -3.94
N GLU A 264 52.89 16.70 -3.64
CA GLU A 264 53.21 17.18 -2.29
C GLU A 264 52.45 18.47 -1.94
N ALA A 265 52.21 19.35 -2.92
CA ALA A 265 51.39 20.55 -2.76
C ALA A 265 49.90 20.17 -2.57
N GLU A 266 49.40 19.21 -3.34
CA GLU A 266 48.04 18.66 -3.15
C GLU A 266 47.86 18.06 -1.74
N ALA A 267 48.84 17.28 -1.28
CA ALA A 267 48.82 16.70 0.06
C ALA A 267 48.84 17.77 1.16
N ALA A 268 49.59 18.86 0.98
CA ALA A 268 49.57 20.01 1.88
C ALA A 268 48.19 20.67 1.92
N MET A 269 47.55 20.92 0.76
CA MET A 269 46.20 21.48 0.69
C MET A 269 45.17 20.58 1.40
N LEU A 270 45.17 19.27 1.12
CA LEU A 270 44.26 18.32 1.78
C LEU A 270 44.49 18.24 3.30
N ASN A 271 45.74 18.33 3.76
CA ASN A 271 46.04 18.35 5.20
C ASN A 271 45.58 19.66 5.89
N ASN A 272 45.62 20.81 5.20
CA ASN A 272 44.99 22.03 5.69
C ASN A 272 43.45 21.86 5.80
N MET A 273 42.79 21.26 4.79
CA MET A 273 41.34 21.01 4.82
C MET A 273 40.92 20.14 6.01
N ARG A 274 41.72 19.10 6.35
CA ARG A 274 41.50 18.25 7.54
C ARG A 274 41.53 19.09 8.82
N VAL A 275 42.65 19.75 9.11
CA VAL A 275 42.85 20.47 10.38
C VAL A 275 41.80 21.56 10.59
N TYR A 276 41.55 22.38 9.58
CA TYR A 276 40.52 23.42 9.67
C TYR A 276 39.09 22.85 9.71
N GLY A 277 38.83 21.73 9.02
CA GLY A 277 37.55 21.03 9.07
C GLY A 277 37.23 20.50 10.46
N THR A 278 38.15 19.79 11.11
CA THR A 278 37.99 19.28 12.49
C THR A 278 37.76 20.41 13.49
N ILE A 279 38.50 21.53 13.36
CA ILE A 279 38.33 22.73 14.20
C ILE A 279 36.92 23.31 14.03
N VAL A 280 36.45 23.50 12.80
CA VAL A 280 35.13 24.08 12.51
C VAL A 280 34.00 23.11 12.91
N LEU A 281 34.15 21.80 12.71
CA LEU A 281 33.20 20.80 13.21
C LEU A 281 33.11 20.85 14.74
N SER A 282 34.24 20.88 15.46
CA SER A 282 34.27 20.97 16.92
C SER A 282 33.60 22.25 17.43
N PHE A 283 33.83 23.38 16.77
CA PHE A 283 33.16 24.64 17.09
C PHE A 283 31.64 24.55 16.84
N MET A 284 31.23 24.08 15.66
CA MET A 284 29.81 23.95 15.29
C MET A 284 29.07 22.96 16.19
N ALA A 285 29.67 21.82 16.53
CA ALA A 285 29.11 20.84 17.47
C ALA A 285 28.95 21.44 18.88
N THR A 286 29.91 22.28 19.31
CA THR A 286 29.82 23.01 20.58
C THR A 286 28.67 24.02 20.57
N VAL A 287 28.51 24.81 19.50
CA VAL A 287 27.37 25.75 19.34
C VAL A 287 26.02 25.00 19.40
N VAL A 288 25.92 23.85 18.72
CA VAL A 288 24.72 23.00 18.73
C VAL A 288 24.46 22.40 20.12
N PHE A 289 25.51 22.00 20.86
CA PHE A 289 25.37 21.47 22.21
C PHE A 289 24.98 22.53 23.25
N VAL A 290 25.46 23.76 23.12
CA VAL A 290 25.19 24.87 24.08
C VAL A 290 23.75 25.35 23.99
N GLY A 291 23.16 25.42 22.79
CA GLY A 291 21.71 25.63 22.66
C GLY A 291 21.26 25.97 21.25
N VAL A 292 20.37 25.14 20.70
CA VAL A 292 19.94 25.24 19.29
C VAL A 292 19.16 26.55 18.99
N LYS A 293 18.60 27.20 20.02
CA LYS A 293 17.83 28.46 19.93
C LYS A 293 18.57 29.60 19.21
N TYR A 294 19.91 29.65 19.29
CA TYR A 294 20.70 30.67 18.57
C TYR A 294 20.78 30.38 17.07
N VAL A 295 20.88 29.10 16.68
CA VAL A 295 20.89 28.67 15.28
C VAL A 295 19.57 29.01 14.59
N ASN A 296 18.43 28.79 15.27
CA ASN A 296 17.10 29.19 14.76
C ASN A 296 17.06 30.67 14.35
N LYS A 297 17.56 31.58 15.20
CA LYS A 297 17.54 33.03 14.93
C LYS A 297 18.44 33.44 13.76
N LEU A 298 19.54 32.72 13.53
CA LEU A 298 20.45 32.98 12.40
C LEU A 298 19.92 32.41 11.07
N ALA A 299 18.90 31.55 11.09
CA ALA A 299 18.37 30.90 9.90
C ALA A 299 17.90 31.90 8.82
N LEU A 300 17.24 33.00 9.20
CA LEU A 300 16.85 34.04 8.24
C LEU A 300 18.04 34.78 7.63
N LEU A 301 19.12 34.99 8.40
CA LEU A 301 20.32 35.65 7.90
C LEU A 301 20.98 34.78 6.80
N PHE A 302 21.11 33.48 7.05
CA PHE A 302 21.65 32.54 6.04
C PHE A 302 20.77 32.49 4.78
N LEU A 303 19.44 32.50 4.91
CA LEU A 303 18.51 32.56 3.78
C LEU A 303 18.63 33.87 2.99
N ALA A 304 18.76 35.01 3.68
CA ALA A 304 18.98 36.31 3.04
C ALA A 304 20.32 36.35 2.27
N CYS A 305 21.40 35.81 2.84
CA CYS A 305 22.70 35.68 2.16
C CYS A 305 22.59 34.87 0.85
N VAL A 306 21.86 33.75 0.85
CA VAL A 306 21.61 32.93 -0.36
C VAL A 306 20.86 33.74 -1.42
N ILE A 307 19.72 34.34 -1.06
CA ILE A 307 18.86 35.05 -2.03
C ILE A 307 19.58 36.26 -2.62
N LEU A 308 20.28 37.05 -1.80
CA LEU A 308 21.06 38.20 -2.27
C LEU A 308 22.23 37.78 -3.17
N SER A 309 22.90 36.66 -2.88
CA SER A 309 23.96 36.12 -3.74
C SER A 309 23.42 35.70 -5.12
N ILE A 310 22.27 35.02 -5.16
CA ILE A 310 21.63 34.61 -6.41
C ILE A 310 21.19 35.84 -7.23
N LEU A 311 20.59 36.84 -6.58
CA LEU A 311 20.20 38.10 -7.24
C LEU A 311 21.42 38.89 -7.77
N ALA A 312 22.54 38.90 -7.04
CA ALA A 312 23.79 39.54 -7.48
C ALA A 312 24.39 38.88 -8.75
N VAL A 313 24.25 37.57 -8.89
CA VAL A 313 24.64 36.84 -10.12
C VAL A 313 23.72 37.21 -11.28
N TYR A 314 22.39 37.22 -11.11
CA TYR A 314 21.47 37.62 -12.19
C TYR A 314 21.62 39.09 -12.60
N ALA A 315 21.80 40.00 -11.63
CA ALA A 315 22.09 41.42 -11.91
C ALA A 315 23.42 41.57 -12.68
N GLY A 316 24.44 40.80 -12.30
CA GLY A 316 25.72 40.74 -13.00
C GLY A 316 25.60 40.25 -14.45
N VAL A 317 24.90 39.13 -14.68
CA VAL A 317 24.57 38.61 -16.02
C VAL A 317 23.91 39.68 -16.89
N ILE A 318 22.88 40.36 -16.36
CA ILE A 318 22.18 41.45 -17.07
C ILE A 318 23.14 42.60 -17.37
N LYS A 319 24.02 42.97 -16.43
CA LYS A 319 25.05 43.98 -16.67
C LYS A 319 25.97 43.58 -17.84
N THR A 320 26.38 42.31 -17.97
CA THR A 320 27.28 41.90 -19.06
C THR A 320 26.73 42.07 -20.48
N ALA A 321 25.41 42.29 -20.64
CA ALA A 321 24.81 42.63 -21.92
C ALA A 321 24.89 44.14 -22.26
N ILE A 322 25.34 44.98 -21.32
CA ILE A 322 25.51 46.43 -21.46
C ILE A 322 27.00 46.80 -21.35
N GLU A 323 27.66 46.30 -20.31
CA GLU A 323 29.07 46.55 -19.98
C GLU A 323 29.66 45.29 -19.33
N PRO A 324 30.41 44.45 -20.07
CA PRO A 324 31.06 43.26 -19.52
C PRO A 324 32.20 43.65 -18.54
N PRO A 325 32.46 42.86 -17.49
CA PRO A 325 33.51 43.15 -16.53
C PRO A 325 34.90 42.73 -17.05
N ASP A 326 35.88 43.62 -16.91
CA ASP A 326 37.25 43.39 -17.35
C ASP A 326 38.04 42.47 -16.42
N PHE A 327 37.84 41.17 -16.60
CA PHE A 327 38.70 40.10 -16.07
C PHE A 327 39.55 39.51 -17.20
N PRO A 328 40.76 40.04 -17.45
CA PRO A 328 41.65 39.51 -18.50
C PRO A 328 42.31 38.19 -18.07
N VAL A 329 42.46 37.28 -19.02
CA VAL A 329 43.17 35.99 -18.87
C VAL A 329 44.37 35.98 -19.80
N CYS A 330 45.50 35.46 -19.30
CA CYS A 330 46.74 35.37 -20.05
C CYS A 330 46.87 34.00 -20.74
N LEU A 331 47.11 33.99 -22.05
CA LEU A 331 47.41 32.80 -22.83
C LEU A 331 48.83 32.83 -23.39
N LEU A 332 49.50 31.68 -23.39
CA LEU A 332 50.70 31.39 -24.18
C LEU A 332 50.27 30.45 -25.32
N GLY A 333 50.12 30.98 -26.53
CA GLY A 333 49.46 30.28 -27.62
C GLY A 333 48.03 29.88 -27.24
N ASN A 334 47.78 28.56 -27.13
CA ASN A 334 46.48 28.00 -26.74
C ASN A 334 46.33 27.76 -25.23
N ARG A 335 47.41 27.88 -24.43
CA ARG A 335 47.50 27.41 -23.03
C ARG A 335 47.33 28.58 -22.03
N PRO A 336 46.36 28.54 -21.09
CA PRO A 336 46.20 29.55 -20.06
C PRO A 336 47.26 29.44 -18.97
N LEU A 337 47.74 30.59 -18.48
CA LEU A 337 48.76 30.70 -17.43
C LEU A 337 48.15 31.08 -16.06
N ILE A 338 48.74 30.57 -14.98
CA ILE A 338 48.39 30.93 -13.60
C ILE A 338 48.79 32.39 -13.35
N SER A 339 47.82 33.29 -13.19
CA SER A 339 48.08 34.73 -13.22
C SER A 339 48.78 35.26 -11.96
N LYS A 340 48.80 34.49 -10.87
CA LYS A 340 49.58 34.80 -9.65
C LYS A 340 51.10 34.78 -9.87
N GLY A 341 51.59 34.26 -11.00
CA GLY A 341 53.02 34.12 -11.30
C GLY A 341 53.72 35.34 -11.91
N PHE A 342 52.98 36.34 -12.41
CA PHE A 342 53.56 37.46 -13.17
C PHE A 342 52.69 38.72 -13.12
N ASP A 343 53.32 39.90 -13.15
CA ASP A 343 52.60 41.19 -13.07
C ASP A 343 51.98 41.62 -14.41
N VAL A 344 52.55 41.16 -15.54
CA VAL A 344 52.18 41.58 -16.90
C VAL A 344 52.25 40.38 -17.87
N CYS A 345 51.18 40.15 -18.62
CA CYS A 345 51.10 39.13 -19.68
C CYS A 345 51.80 39.62 -20.97
N ALA A 346 53.12 39.74 -20.91
CA ALA A 346 53.98 40.07 -22.05
C ALA A 346 55.37 39.43 -21.86
N LYS A 347 56.07 39.08 -22.94
CA LYS A 347 57.45 38.56 -22.85
C LYS A 347 58.45 39.67 -22.47
N THR A 348 58.24 40.87 -23.01
CA THR A 348 59.09 42.06 -22.83
C THR A 348 58.25 43.32 -22.64
N LEU A 349 58.80 44.29 -21.93
CA LEU A 349 58.28 45.66 -21.78
C LEU A 349 59.29 46.66 -22.36
N GLU A 350 58.82 47.73 -23.00
CA GLU A 350 59.67 48.87 -23.34
C GLU A 350 59.76 49.80 -22.12
N SER A 351 60.98 50.10 -21.67
CA SER A 351 61.22 50.94 -20.49
C SER A 351 62.46 51.80 -20.68
N GLY A 352 62.27 52.99 -21.28
CA GLY A 352 63.32 53.99 -21.47
C GLY A 352 64.37 53.61 -22.52
N ASN A 353 64.06 53.81 -23.80
CA ASN A 353 64.93 53.55 -24.96
C ASN A 353 65.47 52.09 -25.09
N GLY A 354 64.92 51.13 -24.33
CA GLY A 354 65.32 49.73 -24.39
C GLY A 354 64.21 48.77 -23.97
N THR A 355 64.36 47.52 -24.39
CA THR A 355 63.47 46.40 -24.04
C THR A 355 63.99 45.68 -22.79
N VAL A 356 63.09 45.43 -21.84
CA VAL A 356 63.36 44.75 -20.58
C VAL A 356 62.48 43.50 -20.50
N THR A 357 63.04 42.38 -20.06
CA THR A 357 62.29 41.12 -19.85
C THR A 357 61.32 41.25 -18.68
N THR A 358 60.12 40.69 -18.79
CA THR A 358 59.14 40.72 -17.69
C THR A 358 59.40 39.61 -16.66
N LYS A 359 58.67 39.61 -15.53
CA LYS A 359 58.63 38.45 -14.61
C LYS A 359 58.21 37.14 -15.32
N LEU A 360 57.36 37.23 -16.34
CA LEU A 360 56.91 36.07 -17.12
C LEU A 360 58.07 35.44 -17.91
N TRP A 361 59.04 36.24 -18.37
CA TRP A 361 60.27 35.72 -18.98
C TRP A 361 61.06 34.85 -18.00
N SER A 362 61.28 35.34 -16.77
CA SER A 362 61.98 34.59 -15.71
C SER A 362 61.21 33.38 -15.13
N VAL A 363 60.03 33.06 -15.66
CA VAL A 363 59.27 31.84 -15.35
C VAL A 363 59.51 30.73 -16.38
N PHE A 364 59.93 31.08 -17.60
CA PHE A 364 60.13 30.16 -18.73
C PHE A 364 61.55 30.20 -19.33
N CYS A 365 62.45 31.03 -18.78
CA CYS A 365 63.83 31.22 -19.24
C CYS A 365 64.80 31.31 -18.05
N ASP A 366 66.01 30.78 -18.21
CA ASP A 366 67.01 30.62 -17.13
C ASP A 366 67.60 31.94 -16.61
N SER A 367 67.42 33.06 -17.32
CA SER A 367 67.94 34.36 -16.90
C SER A 367 67.11 35.54 -17.44
N PRO A 368 67.16 36.73 -16.79
CA PRO A 368 66.47 37.94 -17.22
C PRO A 368 67.19 38.68 -18.38
N PHE A 369 67.97 37.97 -19.18
CA PHE A 369 68.63 38.51 -20.37
C PHE A 369 67.97 37.95 -21.63
N LEU A 370 67.90 38.76 -22.69
CA LEU A 370 67.32 38.37 -23.98
C LEU A 370 68.06 37.21 -24.67
N ASN A 371 69.27 36.88 -24.23
CA ASN A 371 70.09 35.77 -24.72
C ASN A 371 69.95 34.49 -23.85
N ALA A 372 68.93 34.41 -23.00
CA ALA A 372 68.68 33.23 -22.17
C ALA A 372 68.26 32.00 -23.00
N THR A 373 68.60 30.81 -22.50
CA THR A 373 67.86 29.59 -22.81
C THR A 373 66.44 29.68 -22.24
N CYS A 374 65.48 29.20 -23.01
CA CYS A 374 64.05 29.29 -22.75
C CYS A 374 63.34 28.01 -23.23
N ASP A 375 62.18 27.73 -22.65
CA ASP A 375 61.23 26.69 -23.09
C ASP A 375 60.84 26.88 -24.59
N GLU A 376 60.92 25.83 -25.40
CA GLU A 376 60.70 25.92 -26.85
C GLU A 376 59.27 26.33 -27.21
N TYR A 377 58.26 25.85 -26.48
CA TYR A 377 56.87 26.26 -26.66
C TYR A 377 56.68 27.74 -26.27
N PHE A 378 57.39 28.22 -25.24
CA PHE A 378 57.45 29.65 -24.88
C PHE A 378 58.16 30.51 -25.93
N VAL A 379 59.19 30.02 -26.63
CA VAL A 379 59.81 30.77 -27.73
C VAL A 379 58.85 30.85 -28.92
N ASN A 380 58.35 29.70 -29.38
CA ASN A 380 57.62 29.55 -30.64
C ASN A 380 56.23 30.21 -30.65
N ASN A 381 55.54 30.26 -29.51
CA ASN A 381 54.17 30.79 -29.43
C ASN A 381 54.12 32.21 -28.86
N ASN A 382 53.15 33.01 -29.29
CA ASN A 382 52.97 34.36 -28.76
C ASN A 382 52.26 34.36 -27.39
N VAL A 383 52.42 35.46 -26.65
CA VAL A 383 51.67 35.72 -25.42
C VAL A 383 50.53 36.68 -25.79
N SER A 384 49.31 36.38 -25.36
CA SER A 384 48.10 37.16 -25.68
C SER A 384 47.13 37.25 -24.51
N PHE A 385 46.37 38.34 -24.46
CA PHE A 385 45.25 38.51 -23.54
C PHE A 385 43.92 38.12 -24.21
N ILE A 386 43.02 37.50 -23.44
CA ILE A 386 41.59 37.37 -23.78
C ILE A 386 40.72 37.87 -22.62
N GLN A 387 39.47 38.26 -22.89
CA GLN A 387 38.52 38.63 -21.85
C GLN A 387 37.84 37.37 -21.30
N GLY A 388 37.94 37.11 -19.99
CA GLY A 388 37.37 35.93 -19.34
C GLY A 388 35.84 35.93 -19.24
N ILE A 389 35.22 37.11 -19.33
CA ILE A 389 33.76 37.29 -19.35
C ILE A 389 33.41 38.23 -20.52
N PRO A 390 33.33 37.71 -21.76
CA PRO A 390 32.95 38.52 -22.93
C PRO A 390 31.45 38.86 -22.95
N GLY A 391 30.65 38.29 -22.05
CA GLY A 391 29.24 38.65 -21.83
C GLY A 391 28.25 38.02 -22.82
N VAL A 392 26.96 38.08 -22.48
CA VAL A 392 25.86 37.36 -23.18
C VAL A 392 25.84 37.59 -24.70
N MET A 393 26.17 38.81 -25.15
CA MET A 393 26.09 39.19 -26.57
C MET A 393 27.27 38.72 -27.42
N SER A 394 28.34 38.18 -26.82
CA SER A 394 29.55 37.73 -27.52
C SER A 394 29.36 36.52 -28.44
N GLY A 395 28.33 35.70 -28.19
CA GLY A 395 28.10 34.45 -28.90
C GLY A 395 28.91 33.24 -28.39
N ILE A 396 29.70 33.40 -27.31
CA ILE A 396 30.55 32.34 -26.70
C ILE A 396 29.79 31.05 -26.35
N LEU A 397 28.47 31.13 -26.17
CA LEU A 397 27.55 29.99 -26.01
C LEU A 397 27.74 28.88 -27.06
N LYS A 398 28.18 29.21 -28.29
CA LYS A 398 28.46 28.21 -29.32
C LYS A 398 29.72 27.38 -29.04
N GLU A 399 30.74 27.99 -28.43
CA GLU A 399 32.00 27.31 -28.06
C GLU A 399 31.80 26.43 -26.81
N ASN A 400 30.99 26.91 -25.85
CA ASN A 400 30.66 26.21 -24.61
C ASN A 400 29.54 25.16 -24.73
N LEU A 401 28.98 24.95 -25.93
CA LEU A 401 27.78 24.12 -26.11
C LEU A 401 28.02 22.64 -25.77
N PHE A 402 29.20 22.13 -26.11
CA PHE A 402 29.63 20.74 -25.93
C PHE A 402 30.75 20.63 -24.89
N GLY A 403 30.72 19.56 -24.09
CA GLY A 403 31.71 19.31 -23.05
C GLY A 403 33.09 18.94 -23.56
N ASN A 404 34.08 19.15 -22.70
CA ASN A 404 35.47 18.73 -22.87
C ASN A 404 35.88 17.97 -21.61
N TYR A 405 35.75 16.65 -21.66
CA TYR A 405 36.26 15.75 -20.63
C TYR A 405 37.79 15.69 -20.71
N LEU A 406 38.44 15.72 -19.56
CA LEU A 406 39.91 15.81 -19.39
C LEU A 406 40.35 14.79 -18.34
N GLU A 407 41.56 14.26 -18.49
CA GLU A 407 42.24 13.45 -17.48
C GLU A 407 43.00 14.34 -16.48
N LYS A 408 43.33 13.81 -15.30
CA LYS A 408 44.03 14.60 -14.28
C LYS A 408 45.43 14.98 -14.77
N GLY A 409 45.72 16.28 -14.75
CA GLY A 409 46.98 16.86 -15.23
C GLY A 409 46.94 17.40 -16.65
N ASP A 410 45.84 17.21 -17.39
CA ASP A 410 45.68 17.78 -18.74
C ASP A 410 45.69 19.31 -18.74
N LEU A 411 46.24 19.91 -19.80
CA LEU A 411 46.26 21.36 -20.04
C LEU A 411 44.87 21.88 -20.47
N VAL A 412 44.39 22.95 -19.85
CA VAL A 412 43.08 23.56 -20.15
C VAL A 412 43.15 24.46 -21.42
N ALA A 413 43.47 23.89 -22.58
CA ALA A 413 43.66 24.66 -23.82
C ALA A 413 42.37 25.36 -24.34
N LYS A 414 42.51 26.53 -24.98
CA LYS A 414 41.44 27.18 -25.79
C LYS A 414 41.46 26.66 -27.23
N LYS A 415 40.28 26.31 -27.77
CA LYS A 415 40.10 25.91 -29.18
C LYS A 415 40.06 27.14 -30.09
N GLY A 416 40.49 26.98 -31.35
CA GLY A 416 40.41 28.02 -32.38
C GLY A 416 41.61 28.98 -32.46
N ILE A 417 42.60 28.86 -31.57
CA ILE A 417 43.87 29.58 -31.67
C ILE A 417 44.88 28.69 -32.39
N ALA A 418 45.52 29.20 -33.45
CA ALA A 418 46.61 28.52 -34.14
C ALA A 418 47.87 28.55 -33.27
N THR A 419 48.52 27.40 -33.11
CA THR A 419 49.73 27.21 -32.29
C THR A 419 50.77 26.40 -33.05
N VAL A 420 52.04 26.60 -32.69
CA VAL A 420 53.16 25.79 -33.15
C VAL A 420 53.52 24.85 -31.99
N GLU A 421 53.20 23.57 -32.15
CA GLU A 421 53.54 22.50 -31.20
C GLU A 421 54.45 21.51 -31.95
N GLY A 422 55.63 21.23 -31.39
CA GLY A 422 56.57 20.25 -31.93
C GLY A 422 56.18 18.82 -31.55
N PRO A 423 56.61 17.81 -32.34
CA PRO A 423 56.28 16.41 -32.06
C PRO A 423 56.96 15.86 -30.79
N ASP A 424 58.00 16.53 -30.29
CA ASP A 424 58.80 16.16 -29.11
C ASP A 424 58.74 17.24 -28.00
N ASP A 425 57.76 18.16 -28.02
CA ASP A 425 57.59 19.23 -27.02
C ASP A 425 57.36 18.66 -25.60
N THR A 426 58.42 18.40 -24.84
CA THR A 426 58.31 17.93 -23.46
C THR A 426 57.66 18.99 -22.57
N LEU A 427 56.68 18.62 -21.73
CA LEU A 427 55.97 19.56 -20.87
C LEU A 427 56.83 20.03 -19.67
N THR A 428 57.78 20.92 -19.94
CA THR A 428 58.50 21.68 -18.92
C THR A 428 57.57 22.66 -18.20
N ASN A 429 57.86 22.90 -16.91
CA ASN A 429 57.16 23.89 -16.08
C ASN A 429 55.61 23.75 -16.04
N SER A 430 55.09 22.52 -16.04
CA SER A 430 53.64 22.21 -15.95
C SER A 430 52.91 23.04 -14.89
N ASN A 431 53.54 23.24 -13.73
CA ASN A 431 53.08 23.99 -12.56
C ASN A 431 52.88 25.51 -12.79
N ARG A 432 52.97 26.00 -14.04
CA ARG A 432 52.73 27.40 -14.46
C ARG A 432 51.48 27.57 -15.33
N TYR A 433 50.95 26.47 -15.86
CA TYR A 433 49.72 26.42 -16.66
C TYR A 433 48.52 26.04 -15.78
N VAL A 434 47.31 26.38 -16.20
CA VAL A 434 46.09 25.86 -15.55
C VAL A 434 45.85 24.41 -16.00
N LEU A 435 45.85 23.48 -15.03
CA LEU A 435 45.72 22.04 -15.24
C LEU A 435 44.37 21.50 -14.77
N ALA A 436 43.96 20.34 -15.29
CA ALA A 436 42.78 19.62 -14.85
C ALA A 436 43.01 18.91 -13.49
N ASP A 437 42.36 19.40 -12.44
CA ASP A 437 42.45 18.92 -11.05
C ASP A 437 42.03 17.44 -10.86
N ILE A 438 41.01 16.97 -11.58
CA ILE A 438 40.51 15.59 -11.53
C ILE A 438 40.09 15.06 -12.91
N THR A 439 40.35 13.77 -13.14
CA THR A 439 39.83 13.03 -14.31
C THR A 439 38.31 13.07 -14.32
N SER A 440 37.74 13.63 -15.38
CA SER A 440 36.34 14.04 -15.41
C SER A 440 35.53 13.30 -16.47
N PHE A 441 34.37 12.77 -16.07
CA PHE A 441 33.46 12.04 -16.95
C PHE A 441 32.00 12.26 -16.52
N PHE A 442 31.06 12.07 -17.45
CA PHE A 442 29.63 12.40 -17.26
C PHE A 442 29.05 11.86 -15.95
N THR A 443 29.33 10.62 -15.57
CA THR A 443 28.72 9.99 -14.39
C THR A 443 29.29 10.49 -13.06
N LEU A 444 30.56 10.93 -13.04
CA LEU A 444 31.16 11.63 -11.90
C LEU A 444 30.52 13.01 -11.71
N LEU A 445 30.24 13.75 -12.79
CA LEU A 445 29.54 15.03 -12.71
C LEU A 445 28.13 14.87 -12.14
N VAL A 446 27.40 13.81 -12.50
CA VAL A 446 26.09 13.47 -11.89
C VAL A 446 26.23 13.27 -10.37
N GLY A 447 27.25 12.54 -9.93
CA GLY A 447 27.51 12.26 -8.50
C GLY A 447 27.95 13.48 -7.68
N ILE A 448 28.64 14.44 -8.30
CA ILE A 448 29.00 15.73 -7.67
C ILE A 448 27.82 16.71 -7.68
N TYR A 449 26.98 16.70 -8.73
CA TYR A 449 25.84 17.61 -8.84
C TYR A 449 24.67 17.22 -7.93
N PHE A 450 24.32 15.93 -7.85
CA PHE A 450 23.07 15.47 -7.22
C PHE A 450 22.79 16.05 -5.80
N PRO A 451 23.76 16.29 -4.89
CA PRO A 451 23.49 16.91 -3.60
C PRO A 451 22.75 18.27 -3.70
N SER A 452 22.93 19.04 -4.77
CA SER A 452 22.29 20.36 -4.95
C SER A 452 20.77 20.29 -5.18
N VAL A 453 20.20 19.12 -5.46
CA VAL A 453 18.75 18.93 -5.57
C VAL A 453 18.16 18.19 -4.35
N THR A 454 18.99 17.88 -3.35
CA THR A 454 18.54 17.20 -2.12
C THR A 454 17.85 18.17 -1.15
N GLY A 455 17.62 17.76 0.10
CA GLY A 455 16.97 18.62 1.10
C GLY A 455 15.45 18.74 0.99
N ILE A 456 14.80 18.16 -0.02
CA ILE A 456 13.33 18.28 -0.25
C ILE A 456 12.46 17.92 0.96
N MET A 457 12.92 17.01 1.82
CA MET A 457 12.21 16.61 3.05
C MET A 457 12.13 17.73 4.10
N ALA A 458 12.92 18.80 3.98
CA ALA A 458 12.85 19.99 4.82
C ALA A 458 11.47 20.67 4.79
N GLY A 459 10.69 20.53 3.71
CA GLY A 459 9.31 21.01 3.65
C GLY A 459 8.36 20.28 4.63
N SER A 460 8.58 19.00 4.89
CA SER A 460 7.79 18.19 5.83
C SER A 460 8.34 18.20 7.27
N ASN A 461 9.47 18.85 7.51
CA ASN A 461 10.18 18.79 8.79
C ASN A 461 9.56 19.65 9.93
N ARG A 462 8.45 20.35 9.69
CA ARG A 462 7.65 21.03 10.73
C ARG A 462 6.16 20.77 10.59
N SER A 463 5.78 19.50 10.44
CA SER A 463 4.39 19.09 10.28
C SER A 463 3.46 19.65 11.37
N GLY A 464 3.90 19.72 12.63
CA GLY A 464 3.08 20.20 13.76
C GLY A 464 2.92 21.72 13.87
N ASP A 465 3.81 22.52 13.28
CA ASP A 465 3.71 24.00 13.37
C ASP A 465 2.75 24.60 12.33
N LEU A 466 2.29 23.77 11.38
CA LEU A 466 1.52 24.18 10.20
C LEU A 466 0.02 24.20 10.50
N ARG A 467 -0.65 25.31 10.15
CA ARG A 467 -2.12 25.43 10.27
C ARG A 467 -2.90 24.38 9.46
N ASP A 468 -2.31 23.91 8.36
CA ASP A 468 -2.82 22.82 7.51
C ASP A 468 -1.63 22.15 6.84
N ALA A 469 -1.13 21.07 7.45
CA ALA A 469 0.00 20.29 6.94
C ALA A 469 -0.34 19.55 5.64
N GLN A 470 -1.54 18.97 5.54
CA GLN A 470 -2.00 18.17 4.38
C GLN A 470 -2.00 18.98 3.08
N LYS A 471 -2.37 20.27 3.15
CA LYS A 471 -2.35 21.19 2.01
C LYS A 471 -1.00 21.89 1.84
N SER A 472 -0.34 22.26 2.94
CA SER A 472 0.89 23.06 2.88
C SER A 472 2.11 22.26 2.40
N ILE A 473 2.27 21.01 2.86
CA ILE A 473 3.47 20.20 2.53
C ILE A 473 3.55 19.95 1.01
N PRO A 474 2.49 19.50 0.30
CA PRO A 474 2.54 19.34 -1.16
C PRO A 474 2.84 20.64 -1.91
N ILE A 475 2.08 21.71 -1.62
CA ILE A 475 2.17 22.98 -2.35
C ILE A 475 3.55 23.63 -2.14
N GLY A 476 4.00 23.76 -0.88
CA GLY A 476 5.27 24.41 -0.58
C GLY A 476 6.48 23.63 -1.11
N THR A 477 6.45 22.29 -1.07
CA THR A 477 7.56 21.45 -1.53
C THR A 477 7.66 21.44 -3.05
N ILE A 478 6.55 21.26 -3.78
CA ILE A 478 6.54 21.27 -5.25
C ILE A 478 6.93 22.65 -5.79
N MET A 479 6.45 23.74 -5.17
CA MET A 479 6.85 25.10 -5.54
C MET A 479 8.34 25.34 -5.29
N ALA A 480 8.90 24.90 -4.16
CA ALA A 480 10.32 25.07 -3.85
C ALA A 480 11.23 24.33 -4.85
N ILE A 481 10.88 23.09 -5.21
CA ILE A 481 11.61 22.31 -6.24
C ILE A 481 11.48 22.96 -7.61
N THR A 482 10.31 23.52 -7.94
CA THR A 482 10.10 24.24 -9.21
C THR A 482 10.98 25.49 -9.29
N THR A 483 10.97 26.35 -8.26
CA THR A 483 11.82 27.56 -8.21
C THR A 483 13.30 27.23 -8.31
N THR A 484 13.79 26.26 -7.53
CA THR A 484 15.21 25.88 -7.51
C THR A 484 15.64 25.23 -8.83
N SER A 485 14.80 24.38 -9.43
CA SER A 485 15.07 23.79 -10.76
C SER A 485 15.16 24.86 -11.86
N ILE A 486 14.29 25.87 -11.84
CA ILE A 486 14.36 27.00 -12.78
C ILE A 486 15.68 27.78 -12.59
N VAL A 487 16.09 28.05 -11.36
CA VAL A 487 17.36 28.73 -11.05
C VAL A 487 18.56 27.92 -11.54
N TYR A 488 18.61 26.62 -11.28
CA TYR A 488 19.71 25.76 -11.76
C TYR A 488 19.76 25.66 -13.30
N MET A 489 18.61 25.45 -13.95
CA MET A 489 18.54 25.29 -15.41
C MET A 489 18.87 26.57 -16.17
N SER A 490 18.46 27.73 -15.65
CA SER A 490 18.86 29.02 -16.22
C SER A 490 20.34 29.34 -15.93
N ALA A 491 20.87 28.99 -14.75
CA ALA A 491 22.29 29.17 -14.43
C ALA A 491 23.22 28.39 -15.41
N VAL A 492 22.87 27.15 -15.79
CA VAL A 492 23.62 26.38 -16.81
C VAL A 492 23.78 27.18 -18.11
N ILE A 493 22.68 27.71 -18.63
CA ILE A 493 22.63 28.42 -19.91
C ILE A 493 23.38 29.75 -19.81
N LEU A 494 23.17 30.50 -18.73
CA LEU A 494 23.75 31.83 -18.55
C LEU A 494 25.26 31.77 -18.30
N PHE A 495 25.78 30.80 -17.53
CA PHE A 495 27.23 30.67 -17.33
C PHE A 495 27.93 30.32 -18.65
N GLY A 496 27.38 29.39 -19.43
CA GLY A 496 27.90 29.06 -20.76
C GLY A 496 27.75 30.18 -21.80
N ALA A 497 26.84 31.14 -21.59
CA ALA A 497 26.65 32.30 -22.46
C ALA A 497 27.45 33.56 -22.05
N CYS A 498 27.90 33.66 -20.80
CA CYS A 498 28.63 34.84 -20.29
C CYS A 498 30.15 34.65 -20.21
N ILE A 499 30.61 33.43 -19.87
CA ILE A 499 31.98 33.17 -19.42
C ILE A 499 32.76 32.39 -20.49
N GLU A 500 34.02 32.75 -20.69
CA GLU A 500 34.96 32.06 -21.58
C GLU A 500 35.24 30.61 -21.15
N GLY A 501 35.35 29.70 -22.12
CA GLY A 501 35.42 28.25 -21.87
C GLY A 501 36.68 27.78 -21.16
N VAL A 502 37.80 28.53 -21.19
CA VAL A 502 38.96 28.23 -20.31
C VAL A 502 38.70 28.58 -18.86
N VAL A 503 38.02 29.70 -18.58
CA VAL A 503 37.68 30.14 -17.21
C VAL A 503 36.61 29.25 -16.59
N LEU A 504 35.64 28.76 -17.38
CA LEU A 504 34.67 27.77 -16.91
C LEU A 504 35.29 26.42 -16.53
N ARG A 505 36.44 26.04 -17.08
CA ARG A 505 37.12 24.78 -16.77
C ARG A 505 38.11 24.90 -15.60
N ASP A 506 38.51 26.11 -15.25
CA ASP A 506 39.31 26.43 -14.07
C ASP A 506 38.46 26.29 -12.79
N LYS A 507 38.86 25.38 -11.89
CA LYS A 507 38.15 25.03 -10.67
C LYS A 507 38.35 26.06 -9.54
N PHE A 508 39.53 26.70 -9.48
CA PHE A 508 39.96 27.56 -8.38
C PHE A 508 40.15 29.04 -8.79
N GLY A 509 39.96 29.35 -10.08
CA GLY A 509 40.09 30.70 -10.63
C GLY A 509 41.53 31.18 -10.77
N GLU A 510 42.49 30.26 -10.91
CA GLU A 510 43.93 30.57 -11.00
C GLU A 510 44.30 31.40 -12.23
N GLY A 511 43.55 31.27 -13.34
CA GLY A 511 43.67 32.13 -14.52
C GLY A 511 43.00 33.51 -14.37
N VAL A 512 42.25 33.74 -13.30
CA VAL A 512 41.52 35.01 -12.99
C VAL A 512 41.91 35.57 -11.62
N ASN A 513 43.22 35.58 -11.31
CA ASN A 513 43.83 36.10 -10.07
C ASN A 513 43.40 35.37 -8.77
N GLY A 514 42.87 34.15 -8.87
CA GLY A 514 42.29 33.42 -7.74
C GLY A 514 40.93 33.95 -7.28
N ASN A 515 40.18 34.63 -8.17
CA ASN A 515 38.80 35.01 -7.89
C ASN A 515 37.86 33.83 -8.18
N LEU A 516 36.82 33.67 -7.36
CA LEU A 516 35.76 32.68 -7.61
C LEU A 516 35.05 33.01 -8.94
N VAL A 517 34.97 32.05 -9.87
CA VAL A 517 34.48 32.27 -11.26
C VAL A 517 33.04 32.78 -11.34
N ILE A 518 32.14 32.29 -10.46
CA ILE A 518 30.77 32.84 -10.33
C ILE A 518 30.76 34.23 -9.67
N GLY A 519 31.77 34.54 -8.86
CA GLY A 519 31.98 35.86 -8.24
C GLY A 519 32.40 36.92 -9.26
N THR A 520 33.29 36.59 -10.21
CA THR A 520 33.71 37.52 -11.28
C THR A 520 32.55 37.96 -12.18
N LEU A 521 31.46 37.18 -12.24
CA LEU A 521 30.23 37.52 -12.97
C LEU A 521 29.27 38.40 -12.17
N ALA A 522 29.41 38.52 -10.83
CA ALA A 522 28.40 39.10 -9.96
C ALA A 522 28.54 40.62 -9.75
N TRP A 523 27.40 41.32 -9.72
CA TRP A 523 27.30 42.75 -9.42
C TRP A 523 26.75 42.97 -7.99
N PRO A 524 27.27 43.92 -7.19
CA PRO A 524 28.31 44.93 -7.53
C PRO A 524 29.76 44.49 -7.33
N SER A 525 30.04 43.34 -6.70
CA SER A 525 31.42 42.89 -6.43
C SER A 525 31.51 41.37 -6.20
N PRO A 526 32.60 40.69 -6.61
CA PRO A 526 32.81 39.27 -6.34
C PRO A 526 32.73 38.89 -4.85
N TRP A 527 33.13 39.79 -3.96
CA TRP A 527 33.08 39.60 -2.51
C TRP A 527 31.67 39.32 -1.97
N VAL A 528 30.61 39.77 -2.65
CA VAL A 528 29.22 39.48 -2.28
C VAL A 528 28.97 37.97 -2.33
N ILE A 529 29.48 37.29 -3.36
CA ILE A 529 29.31 35.84 -3.52
C ILE A 529 30.24 35.07 -2.58
N VAL A 530 31.49 35.51 -2.41
CA VAL A 530 32.45 34.86 -1.49
C VAL A 530 31.91 34.87 -0.05
N ILE A 531 31.46 36.03 0.44
CA ILE A 531 30.92 36.17 1.80
C ILE A 531 29.55 35.50 1.92
N GLY A 532 28.67 35.67 0.94
CA GLY A 532 27.31 35.11 0.95
C GLY A 532 27.29 33.58 0.89
N SER A 533 28.14 32.97 0.05
CA SER A 533 28.29 31.51 -0.04
C SER A 533 28.97 30.91 1.20
N PHE A 534 29.88 31.64 1.85
CA PHE A 534 30.49 31.19 3.12
C PHE A 534 29.45 31.11 4.25
N PHE A 535 28.66 32.17 4.45
CA PHE A 535 27.59 32.14 5.45
C PHE A 535 26.47 31.15 5.11
N SER A 536 26.09 31.03 3.83
CA SER A 536 25.17 30.00 3.35
C SER A 536 25.64 28.59 3.72
N THR A 537 26.89 28.27 3.42
CA THR A 537 27.45 26.92 3.60
C THR A 537 27.63 26.59 5.08
N CYS A 538 28.12 27.53 5.90
CA CYS A 538 28.14 27.39 7.36
C CYS A 538 26.74 27.18 7.96
N GLY A 539 25.73 27.89 7.43
CA GLY A 539 24.32 27.71 7.82
C GLY A 539 23.77 26.33 7.48
N ALA A 540 24.03 25.82 6.27
CA ALA A 540 23.62 24.48 5.84
C ALA A 540 24.31 23.37 6.65
N GLY A 541 25.58 23.55 6.99
CA GLY A 541 26.31 22.66 7.91
C GLY A 541 25.71 22.65 9.33
N LEU A 542 25.38 23.82 9.90
CA LEU A 542 24.70 23.92 11.19
C LEU A 542 23.30 23.28 11.17
N GLN A 543 22.53 23.45 10.09
CA GLN A 543 21.23 22.80 9.93
C GLN A 543 21.36 21.27 9.82
N SER A 544 22.37 20.77 9.10
CA SER A 544 22.64 19.33 8.99
C SER A 544 23.04 18.73 10.35
N LEU A 545 23.93 19.40 11.08
CA LEU A 545 24.44 18.98 12.39
C LEU A 545 23.40 19.10 13.51
N THR A 546 22.35 19.92 13.35
CA THR A 546 21.20 19.97 14.27
C THR A 546 20.08 18.99 13.89
N GLY A 547 19.90 18.72 12.60
CA GLY A 547 18.83 17.84 12.09
C GLY A 547 19.11 16.35 12.27
N ALA A 548 20.30 15.88 11.89
CA ALA A 548 20.64 14.46 11.98
C ALA A 548 20.53 13.88 13.41
N PRO A 549 20.96 14.57 14.49
CA PRO A 549 20.77 14.07 15.85
C PRO A 549 19.30 13.94 16.28
N ARG A 550 18.43 14.88 15.87
CA ARG A 550 16.98 14.86 16.16
C ARG A 550 16.30 13.67 15.48
N LEU A 551 16.68 13.40 14.22
CA LEU A 551 16.22 12.25 13.45
C LEU A 551 16.64 10.92 14.11
N MET A 552 17.92 10.78 14.49
CA MET A 552 18.42 9.60 15.20
C MET A 552 17.72 9.39 16.55
N GLN A 553 17.46 10.48 17.30
CA GLN A 553 16.72 10.44 18.56
C GLN A 553 15.28 9.92 18.38
N ALA A 554 14.57 10.36 17.33
CA ALA A 554 13.22 9.89 17.00
C ALA A 554 13.18 8.38 16.67
N ILE A 555 14.06 7.92 15.76
CA ILE A 555 14.23 6.49 15.40
C ILE A 555 14.53 5.65 16.65
N SER A 556 15.33 6.19 17.57
CA SER A 556 15.73 5.51 18.82
C SER A 556 14.60 5.42 19.85
N ARG A 557 13.68 6.41 19.87
CA ARG A 557 12.54 6.46 20.80
C ARG A 557 11.35 5.62 20.34
N ASP A 558 11.11 5.51 19.03
CA ASP A 558 10.14 4.55 18.48
C ASP A 558 10.51 3.08 18.79
N GLY A 559 11.77 2.82 19.14
CA GLY A 559 12.24 1.50 19.55
C GLY A 559 12.36 0.49 18.40
N VAL A 560 12.40 0.98 17.15
CA VAL A 560 12.45 0.18 15.92
C VAL A 560 13.71 -0.69 15.85
N VAL A 561 14.84 -0.17 16.36
CA VAL A 561 16.12 -0.88 16.43
C VAL A 561 16.63 -0.85 17.87
N PRO A 562 16.55 -1.96 18.64
CA PRO A 562 16.90 -1.98 20.07
C PRO A 562 18.33 -1.49 20.39
N ILE A 563 19.28 -1.69 19.48
CA ILE A 563 20.69 -1.27 19.62
C ILE A 563 20.81 0.27 19.67
N LEU A 564 19.93 1.00 18.99
CA LEU A 564 19.98 2.47 18.93
C LEU A 564 19.41 3.16 20.19
N ARG A 565 18.78 2.42 21.11
CA ARG A 565 18.07 2.97 22.29
C ARG A 565 18.89 3.96 23.13
N VAL A 566 20.22 3.80 23.17
CA VAL A 566 21.15 4.72 23.86
C VAL A 566 21.08 6.16 23.29
N PHE A 567 20.87 6.31 21.98
CA PHE A 567 20.83 7.59 21.28
C PHE A 567 19.49 8.34 21.44
N GLY A 568 18.46 7.71 22.02
CA GLY A 568 17.17 8.35 22.35
C GLY A 568 17.23 9.29 23.57
N HIS A 569 18.34 9.28 24.32
CA HIS A 569 18.56 10.11 25.50
C HIS A 569 18.92 11.57 25.12
N GLY A 570 18.35 12.52 25.86
CA GLY A 570 18.56 13.96 25.65
C GLY A 570 18.35 14.77 26.92
N LYS A 571 18.70 16.06 26.87
CA LYS A 571 18.52 17.04 27.95
C LYS A 571 17.02 17.28 28.22
N ALA A 572 16.67 17.87 29.36
CA ALA A 572 15.29 18.27 29.68
C ALA A 572 14.64 19.19 28.62
N ASN A 573 15.47 19.94 27.86
CA ASN A 573 15.04 20.73 26.70
C ASN A 573 14.54 19.89 25.51
N GLY A 574 14.76 18.57 25.50
CA GLY A 574 14.57 17.67 24.37
C GLY A 574 15.85 17.43 23.54
N GLU A 575 16.85 18.31 23.64
CA GLU A 575 18.07 18.28 22.82
C GLU A 575 18.90 16.99 23.04
N PRO A 576 19.20 16.20 21.98
CA PRO A 576 19.91 14.93 22.12
C PRO A 576 21.41 15.11 22.36
N THR A 577 21.98 14.27 23.23
CA THR A 577 23.41 14.33 23.58
C THR A 577 24.23 13.27 22.85
N TRP A 578 23.95 11.98 23.07
CA TRP A 578 24.69 10.88 22.46
C TRP A 578 24.52 10.83 20.93
N ALA A 579 23.35 11.17 20.40
CA ALA A 579 23.15 11.25 18.95
C ALA A 579 23.93 12.40 18.29
N LEU A 580 24.17 13.51 19.01
CA LEU A 580 25.02 14.59 18.52
C LEU A 580 26.49 14.14 18.47
N LEU A 581 26.96 13.44 19.51
CA LEU A 581 28.32 12.88 19.53
C LEU A 581 28.54 11.85 18.41
N LEU A 582 27.58 10.94 18.17
CA LEU A 582 27.62 10.01 17.04
C LEU A 582 27.68 10.73 15.70
N THR A 583 26.84 11.77 15.53
CA THR A 583 26.78 12.57 14.30
C THR A 583 28.09 13.31 14.06
N ALA A 584 28.69 13.90 15.10
CA ALA A 584 30.00 14.54 14.99
C ALA A 584 31.09 13.52 14.61
N GLY A 585 31.11 12.33 15.22
CA GLY A 585 32.07 11.27 14.88
C GLY A 585 31.96 10.79 13.42
N ILE A 586 30.74 10.70 12.87
CA ILE A 586 30.53 10.33 11.45
C ILE A 586 30.84 11.52 10.51
N CYS A 587 30.54 12.77 10.91
CA CYS A 587 31.00 13.96 10.17
C CYS A 587 32.53 14.01 10.06
N GLU A 588 33.26 13.69 11.14
CA GLU A 588 34.72 13.69 11.16
C GLU A 588 35.31 12.68 10.14
N ILE A 589 34.71 11.50 10.00
CA ILE A 589 35.09 10.53 8.94
C ILE A 589 34.95 11.17 7.55
N GLY A 590 33.89 11.95 7.31
CA GLY A 590 33.72 12.71 6.07
C GLY A 590 34.76 13.82 5.88
N ILE A 591 35.18 14.49 6.95
CA ILE A 591 36.20 15.56 6.90
C ILE A 591 37.60 15.00 6.67
N LEU A 592 37.93 13.82 7.24
CA LEU A 592 39.22 13.17 7.05
C LEU A 592 39.48 12.73 5.58
N ILE A 593 38.42 12.54 4.78
CA ILE A 593 38.50 12.35 3.32
C ILE A 593 39.04 13.61 2.61
N ALA A 594 38.85 14.80 3.21
CA ALA A 594 39.40 16.11 2.82
C ALA A 594 38.97 16.67 1.44
N SER A 595 38.53 15.84 0.50
CA SER A 595 38.02 16.26 -0.82
C SER A 595 36.48 16.30 -0.84
N LEU A 596 35.93 17.50 -1.07
CA LEU A 596 34.50 17.73 -1.28
C LEU A 596 33.95 16.84 -2.41
N ASP A 597 34.72 16.72 -3.49
CA ASP A 597 34.34 16.01 -4.72
C ASP A 597 34.32 14.48 -4.54
N ALA A 598 35.03 13.95 -3.53
CA ALA A 598 34.95 12.55 -3.12
C ALA A 598 33.79 12.27 -2.14
N VAL A 599 33.39 13.26 -1.33
CA VAL A 599 32.28 13.13 -0.36
C VAL A 599 30.91 13.25 -1.05
N ALA A 600 30.77 14.11 -2.06
CA ALA A 600 29.50 14.35 -2.77
C ALA A 600 28.87 13.08 -3.41
N PRO A 601 29.62 12.16 -4.04
CA PRO A 601 29.06 10.89 -4.53
C PRO A 601 28.60 9.95 -3.40
N ILE A 602 29.33 9.89 -2.28
CA ILE A 602 28.96 9.06 -1.11
C ILE A 602 27.64 9.54 -0.53
N LEU A 603 27.51 10.86 -0.34
CA LEU A 603 26.28 11.53 0.08
C LEU A 603 25.10 11.20 -0.85
N SER A 604 25.34 11.27 -2.17
CA SER A 604 24.32 11.02 -3.19
C SER A 604 23.74 9.61 -3.11
N MET A 605 24.54 8.60 -2.78
CA MET A 605 24.06 7.22 -2.62
C MET A 605 23.00 7.09 -1.51
N PHE A 606 23.23 7.73 -0.35
CA PHE A 606 22.29 7.67 0.77
C PHE A 606 20.96 8.38 0.45
N PHE A 607 21.01 9.55 -0.20
CA PHE A 607 19.79 10.27 -0.60
C PHE A 607 19.05 9.57 -1.76
N LEU A 608 19.73 9.09 -2.80
CA LEU A 608 19.10 8.33 -3.88
C LEU A 608 18.40 7.08 -3.36
N MET A 609 19.02 6.36 -2.43
CA MET A 609 18.43 5.18 -1.81
C MET A 609 17.21 5.51 -0.94
N CYS A 610 17.29 6.58 -0.15
CA CYS A 610 16.17 7.11 0.64
C CYS A 610 14.96 7.43 -0.28
N TYR A 611 15.20 8.14 -1.38
CA TYR A 611 14.17 8.50 -2.35
C TYR A 611 13.65 7.27 -3.12
N MET A 612 14.51 6.31 -3.46
CA MET A 612 14.12 5.02 -4.05
C MET A 612 13.13 4.26 -3.15
N PHE A 613 13.39 4.15 -1.85
CA PHE A 613 12.49 3.45 -0.92
C PHE A 613 11.16 4.17 -0.72
N VAL A 614 11.14 5.50 -0.62
CA VAL A 614 9.90 6.30 -0.56
C VAL A 614 9.04 6.07 -1.81
N ASN A 615 9.67 6.11 -2.99
CA ASN A 615 9.00 5.89 -4.27
C ASN A 615 8.50 4.44 -4.44
N LEU A 616 9.31 3.44 -4.07
CA LEU A 616 8.95 2.02 -4.07
C LEU A 616 7.76 1.76 -3.15
N ALA A 617 7.78 2.28 -1.92
CA ALA A 617 6.74 2.04 -0.93
C ALA A 617 5.38 2.58 -1.37
N CYS A 618 5.31 3.82 -1.86
CA CYS A 618 4.06 4.41 -2.35
C CYS A 618 3.45 3.58 -3.50
N ALA A 619 4.28 3.23 -4.50
CA ALA A 619 3.85 2.42 -5.64
C ALA A 619 3.36 1.02 -5.20
N LEU A 620 4.11 0.36 -4.31
CA LEU A 620 3.79 -0.97 -3.78
C LEU A 620 2.50 -0.96 -2.96
N GLN A 621 2.30 0.04 -2.10
CA GLN A 621 1.09 0.17 -1.28
C GLN A 621 -0.16 0.41 -2.11
N THR A 622 -0.10 1.28 -3.14
CA THR A 622 -1.22 1.45 -4.08
C THR A 622 -1.51 0.18 -4.88
N LEU A 623 -0.48 -0.54 -5.34
CA LEU A 623 -0.64 -1.75 -6.15
C LEU A 623 -1.17 -2.94 -5.34
N LEU A 624 -0.71 -3.10 -4.10
CA LEU A 624 -1.20 -4.11 -3.18
C LEU A 624 -2.57 -3.78 -2.57
N ARG A 625 -3.00 -2.50 -2.57
CA ARG A 625 -4.16 -2.01 -1.83
C ARG A 625 -4.03 -2.33 -0.33
N THR A 626 -3.03 -1.73 0.31
CA THR A 626 -2.93 -1.70 1.78
C THR A 626 -4.13 -0.94 2.38
N PRO A 627 -4.89 -1.49 3.34
CA PRO A 627 -6.16 -0.90 3.80
C PRO A 627 -6.08 0.57 4.24
N ASN A 628 -4.99 0.92 4.94
CA ASN A 628 -4.74 2.25 5.51
C ASN A 628 -4.12 3.25 4.50
N TRP A 629 -3.96 2.88 3.22
CA TRP A 629 -3.35 3.72 2.19
C TRP A 629 -4.39 4.22 1.19
N ARG A 630 -4.85 5.44 1.43
CA ARG A 630 -5.91 6.14 0.68
C ARG A 630 -5.47 7.60 0.41
N PRO A 631 -4.37 7.81 -0.33
CA PRO A 631 -3.82 9.14 -0.60
C PRO A 631 -4.83 10.01 -1.36
N ARG A 632 -5.05 11.25 -0.89
CA ARG A 632 -6.05 12.19 -1.43
C ARG A 632 -5.45 13.23 -2.40
N PHE A 633 -4.19 13.10 -2.79
CA PHE A 633 -3.52 14.05 -3.68
C PHE A 633 -3.85 13.77 -5.16
N ASN A 634 -4.58 14.69 -5.81
CA ASN A 634 -5.11 14.53 -7.17
C ASN A 634 -4.06 14.20 -8.26
N TYR A 635 -2.82 14.65 -8.10
CA TYR A 635 -1.74 14.43 -9.08
C TYR A 635 -0.89 13.17 -8.79
N TYR A 636 -1.27 12.37 -7.80
CA TYR A 636 -0.61 11.10 -7.50
C TYR A 636 -1.09 9.98 -8.41
N HIS A 637 -0.15 9.22 -8.99
CA HIS A 637 -0.41 7.94 -9.65
C HIS A 637 0.77 7.00 -9.44
N TRP A 638 0.51 5.71 -9.19
CA TRP A 638 1.53 4.71 -8.85
C TRP A 638 2.68 4.62 -9.89
N ALA A 639 2.37 4.87 -11.17
CA ALA A 639 3.38 4.85 -12.24
C ALA A 639 4.38 6.01 -12.15
N LEU A 640 4.01 7.16 -11.57
CA LEU A 640 4.93 8.28 -11.34
C LEU A 640 5.94 7.93 -10.24
N SER A 641 5.48 7.31 -9.15
CA SER A 641 6.36 6.80 -8.11
C SER A 641 7.25 5.65 -8.62
N PHE A 642 6.71 4.75 -9.45
CA PHE A 642 7.53 3.71 -10.09
C PHE A 642 8.60 4.28 -11.04
N LEU A 643 8.27 5.33 -11.80
CA LEU A 643 9.24 6.07 -12.62
C LEU A 643 10.32 6.74 -11.75
N GLY A 644 9.93 7.38 -10.64
CA GLY A 644 10.86 7.99 -9.68
C GLY A 644 11.80 6.96 -9.05
N MET A 645 11.29 5.78 -8.68
CA MET A 645 12.09 4.65 -8.20
C MET A 645 13.10 4.19 -9.27
N SER A 646 12.65 4.03 -10.52
CA SER A 646 13.50 3.61 -11.65
C SER A 646 14.62 4.61 -11.94
N LEU A 647 14.33 5.92 -11.87
CA LEU A 647 15.33 6.98 -12.04
C LEU A 647 16.32 7.03 -10.87
N CYS A 648 15.87 6.90 -9.61
CA CYS A 648 16.76 6.79 -8.46
C CYS A 648 17.74 5.61 -8.61
N LEU A 649 17.23 4.44 -8.97
CA LEU A 649 18.02 3.23 -9.17
C LEU A 649 19.04 3.40 -10.31
N SER A 650 18.60 3.97 -11.44
CA SER A 650 19.47 4.25 -12.59
C SER A 650 20.61 5.19 -12.21
N LEU A 651 20.32 6.28 -11.50
CA LEU A 651 21.32 7.23 -11.01
C LEU A 651 22.34 6.59 -10.07
N MET A 652 21.92 5.70 -9.16
CA MET A 652 22.84 4.97 -8.28
C MET A 652 23.83 4.11 -9.07
N PHE A 653 23.33 3.33 -10.05
CA PHE A 653 24.19 2.49 -10.89
C PHE A 653 25.11 3.30 -11.80
N ILE A 654 24.65 4.44 -12.32
CA ILE A 654 25.43 5.39 -13.12
C ILE A 654 26.59 5.97 -12.31
N CYS A 655 26.33 6.45 -11.08
CA CYS A 655 27.34 7.09 -10.24
C CYS A 655 28.39 6.09 -9.69
N SER A 656 27.96 4.93 -9.17
CA SER A 656 28.87 3.80 -8.86
C SER A 656 28.07 2.53 -8.58
N TRP A 657 28.10 1.59 -9.54
CA TRP A 657 27.43 0.29 -9.46
C TRP A 657 27.84 -0.54 -8.23
N PHE A 658 29.13 -0.52 -7.85
CA PHE A 658 29.63 -1.30 -6.71
C PHE A 658 29.09 -0.76 -5.38
N TYR A 659 29.17 0.56 -5.16
CA TYR A 659 28.61 1.17 -3.96
C TYR A 659 27.09 1.05 -3.91
N ALA A 660 26.40 1.15 -5.06
CA ALA A 660 24.96 0.92 -5.14
C ALA A 660 24.56 -0.49 -4.67
N ILE A 661 25.25 -1.53 -5.11
CA ILE A 661 24.98 -2.92 -4.69
C ILE A 661 25.22 -3.10 -3.18
N VAL A 662 26.38 -2.67 -2.67
CA VAL A 662 26.73 -2.78 -1.24
C VAL A 662 25.69 -2.06 -0.38
N ALA A 663 25.32 -0.84 -0.77
CA ALA A 663 24.39 -0.02 -0.01
C ALA A 663 22.94 -0.57 -0.04
N MET A 664 22.49 -1.13 -1.18
CA MET A 664 21.20 -1.85 -1.26
C MET A 664 21.18 -3.12 -0.39
N VAL A 665 22.26 -3.90 -0.33
CA VAL A 665 22.37 -5.09 0.53
C VAL A 665 22.29 -4.70 2.01
N ILE A 666 22.98 -3.63 2.41
CA ILE A 666 22.91 -3.10 3.79
C ILE A 666 21.48 -2.69 4.14
N ALA A 667 20.81 -1.90 3.29
CA ALA A 667 19.46 -1.42 3.59
C ALA A 667 18.38 -2.53 3.54
N GLY A 668 18.50 -3.50 2.63
CA GLY A 668 17.65 -4.69 2.62
C GLY A 668 17.81 -5.53 3.89
N SER A 669 19.05 -5.61 4.41
CA SER A 669 19.34 -6.26 5.70
C SER A 669 18.74 -5.50 6.89
N ILE A 670 18.82 -4.16 6.88
CA ILE A 670 18.16 -3.30 7.90
C ILE A 670 16.64 -3.49 7.87
N TYR A 671 16.01 -3.43 6.69
CA TYR A 671 14.57 -3.64 6.53
C TYR A 671 14.14 -5.01 7.10
N LYS A 672 14.82 -6.10 6.72
CA LYS A 672 14.52 -7.45 7.22
C LYS A 672 14.80 -7.63 8.71
N TYR A 673 15.81 -6.96 9.26
CA TYR A 673 16.05 -6.93 10.71
C TYR A 673 14.91 -6.24 11.48
N ILE A 674 14.40 -5.12 10.95
CA ILE A 674 13.28 -4.40 11.55
C ILE A 674 11.99 -5.23 11.49
N GLU A 675 11.68 -5.82 10.33
CA GLU A 675 10.54 -6.73 10.15
C GLU A 675 10.57 -7.91 11.14
N PHE A 676 11.74 -8.53 11.33
CA PHE A 676 11.93 -9.61 12.30
C PHE A 676 11.72 -9.16 13.75
N ARG A 677 12.31 -8.02 14.16
CA ARG A 677 12.15 -7.48 15.52
C ARG A 677 10.73 -6.96 15.79
N GLY A 678 10.04 -6.44 14.76
CA GLY A 678 8.63 -6.07 14.82
C GLY A 678 7.74 -7.28 15.08
N ALA A 679 7.94 -8.35 14.31
CA ALA A 679 7.24 -9.62 14.50
C ALA A 679 7.51 -10.28 15.87
N GLU A 680 8.76 -10.25 16.35
CA GLU A 680 9.14 -10.74 17.68
C GLU A 680 8.46 -9.93 18.81
N LYS A 681 8.31 -8.61 18.63
CA LYS A 681 7.61 -7.73 19.59
C LYS A 681 6.09 -7.87 19.54
N GLU A 682 5.50 -8.14 18.37
CA GLU A 682 4.04 -8.31 18.21
C GLU A 682 3.56 -9.71 18.63
N TRP A 683 4.35 -10.76 18.40
CA TRP A 683 3.93 -12.17 18.57
C TRP A 683 4.80 -13.02 19.51
N GLY A 684 5.88 -12.47 20.08
CA GLY A 684 6.80 -13.17 21.00
C GLY A 684 7.84 -14.08 20.34
N ASP A 685 7.67 -14.44 19.07
CA ASP A 685 8.63 -15.17 18.23
C ASP A 685 8.71 -14.51 16.86
N GLY A 686 9.91 -14.11 16.43
CA GLY A 686 10.11 -13.42 15.15
C GLY A 686 9.78 -14.28 13.92
N ILE A 687 10.13 -15.58 13.91
CA ILE A 687 9.91 -16.41 12.71
C ILE A 687 8.42 -16.73 12.56
N ARG A 688 7.78 -17.18 13.64
CA ARG A 688 6.34 -17.45 13.65
C ARG A 688 5.54 -16.15 13.50
N GLY A 689 5.99 -15.05 14.12
CA GLY A 689 5.37 -13.74 14.02
C GLY A 689 5.28 -13.22 12.59
N ILE A 690 6.35 -13.33 11.78
CA ILE A 690 6.31 -12.96 10.36
C ILE A 690 5.19 -13.72 9.62
N SER A 691 5.04 -15.03 9.90
CA SER A 691 3.97 -15.84 9.29
C SER A 691 2.56 -15.43 9.76
N LEU A 692 2.41 -14.98 11.00
CA LEU A 692 1.15 -14.52 11.58
C LEU A 692 0.76 -13.12 11.08
N SER A 693 1.68 -12.16 11.05
CA SER A 693 1.46 -10.83 10.45
C SER A 693 1.12 -10.96 8.95
N ALA A 694 1.81 -11.84 8.20
CA ALA A 694 1.50 -12.10 6.80
C ALA A 694 0.09 -12.71 6.60
N ALA A 695 -0.31 -13.67 7.45
CA ALA A 695 -1.65 -14.27 7.41
C ALA A 695 -2.74 -13.24 7.77
N ARG A 696 -2.55 -12.46 8.84
CA ARG A 696 -3.44 -11.38 9.26
C ARG A 696 -3.60 -10.33 8.17
N TYR A 697 -2.51 -9.88 7.55
CA TYR A 697 -2.54 -8.90 6.47
C TYR A 697 -3.32 -9.41 5.25
N ALA A 698 -3.12 -10.68 4.88
CA ALA A 698 -3.87 -11.31 3.79
C ALA A 698 -5.38 -11.41 4.10
N LEU A 699 -5.75 -11.71 5.35
CA LEU A 699 -7.14 -11.80 5.80
C LEU A 699 -7.85 -10.43 5.81
N MET A 700 -7.25 -9.38 6.37
CA MET A 700 -7.81 -8.03 6.34
C MET A 700 -8.08 -7.55 4.90
N ARG A 701 -7.16 -7.87 3.97
CA ARG A 701 -7.28 -7.53 2.55
C ARG A 701 -8.39 -8.32 1.82
N LEU A 702 -8.81 -9.48 2.33
CA LEU A 702 -9.93 -10.25 1.78
C LEU A 702 -11.30 -9.65 2.13
N GLU A 703 -11.39 -8.77 3.14
CA GLU A 703 -12.66 -8.17 3.59
C GLU A 703 -13.03 -6.88 2.86
N GLU A 704 -12.05 -6.09 2.39
CA GLU A 704 -12.30 -4.82 1.67
C GLU A 704 -12.85 -4.98 0.23
N GLY A 705 -12.97 -6.22 -0.27
CA GLY A 705 -13.41 -6.51 -1.64
C GLY A 705 -14.75 -7.25 -1.70
N PRO A 706 -15.63 -6.96 -2.68
CA PRO A 706 -16.80 -7.80 -2.91
C PRO A 706 -16.35 -9.23 -3.26
N PRO A 707 -16.92 -10.27 -2.59
CA PRO A 707 -16.54 -11.65 -2.85
C PRO A 707 -16.79 -11.99 -4.33
N HIS A 708 -15.86 -12.75 -4.93
CA HIS A 708 -15.77 -12.90 -6.39
C HIS A 708 -16.87 -13.82 -6.98
N THR A 709 -18.11 -13.32 -7.03
CA THR A 709 -19.31 -14.07 -7.48
C THR A 709 -19.21 -14.63 -8.90
N LYS A 710 -18.47 -13.97 -9.82
CA LYS A 710 -18.38 -14.35 -11.25
C LYS A 710 -17.75 -15.73 -11.53
N ASN A 711 -17.01 -16.30 -10.57
CA ASN A 711 -16.35 -17.60 -10.72
C ASN A 711 -16.32 -18.38 -9.40
N TRP A 712 -17.44 -19.03 -9.08
CA TRP A 712 -17.55 -19.91 -7.93
C TRP A 712 -16.56 -21.10 -8.00
N ARG A 713 -16.07 -21.50 -6.82
CA ARG A 713 -15.26 -22.71 -6.59
C ARG A 713 -15.62 -23.27 -5.20
N PRO A 714 -15.69 -24.60 -5.02
CA PRO A 714 -16.08 -25.19 -3.75
C PRO A 714 -14.98 -25.03 -2.69
N GLN A 715 -15.34 -24.43 -1.55
CA GLN A 715 -14.55 -24.36 -0.32
C GLN A 715 -15.30 -25.19 0.73
N LEU A 716 -14.70 -26.32 1.13
CA LEU A 716 -15.44 -27.40 1.80
C LEU A 716 -15.38 -27.26 3.32
N LEU A 717 -16.54 -27.28 3.98
CA LEU A 717 -16.68 -27.78 5.35
C LEU A 717 -17.10 -29.25 5.28
N VAL A 718 -16.25 -30.15 5.76
CA VAL A 718 -16.49 -31.59 5.76
C VAL A 718 -16.95 -31.99 7.16
N LEU A 719 -18.22 -32.37 7.30
CA LEU A 719 -18.80 -32.81 8.57
C LEU A 719 -18.59 -34.33 8.71
N VAL A 720 -17.97 -34.72 9.83
CA VAL A 720 -17.51 -36.08 10.09
C VAL A 720 -18.04 -36.56 11.44
N SER A 721 -18.67 -37.73 11.45
CA SER A 721 -19.05 -38.44 12.68
C SER A 721 -17.87 -39.21 13.29
N THR A 722 -17.82 -39.23 14.62
CA THR A 722 -16.84 -39.98 15.41
C THR A 722 -17.53 -40.97 16.34
N ASP A 723 -16.90 -42.13 16.55
CA ASP A 723 -17.38 -43.17 17.45
C ASP A 723 -17.07 -42.87 18.94
N VAL A 724 -17.48 -43.79 19.82
CA VAL A 724 -17.23 -43.69 21.28
C VAL A 724 -15.74 -43.61 21.62
N GLU A 725 -14.87 -44.21 20.82
CA GLU A 725 -13.40 -44.17 20.98
C GLU A 725 -12.77 -42.90 20.39
N GLN A 726 -13.55 -42.04 19.74
CA GLN A 726 -13.12 -40.84 19.02
C GLN A 726 -12.33 -41.14 17.73
N ASN A 727 -12.57 -42.30 17.12
CA ASN A 727 -12.17 -42.60 15.75
C ASN A 727 -13.24 -42.10 14.76
N VAL A 728 -12.83 -41.87 13.51
CA VAL A 728 -13.74 -41.44 12.44
C VAL A 728 -14.45 -42.65 11.82
N GLU A 729 -15.79 -42.65 11.84
CA GLU A 729 -16.60 -43.76 11.31
C GLU A 729 -16.52 -43.93 9.78
N GLN A 730 -16.25 -42.82 9.07
CA GLN A 730 -16.43 -42.71 7.62
C GLN A 730 -15.18 -42.10 6.92
N PRO A 731 -13.97 -42.70 7.08
CA PRO A 731 -12.70 -42.10 6.63
C PRO A 731 -12.65 -41.85 5.11
N ARG A 732 -13.42 -42.59 4.31
CA ARG A 732 -13.58 -42.39 2.87
C ARG A 732 -14.14 -41.03 2.49
N LEU A 733 -14.81 -40.31 3.39
CA LEU A 733 -15.25 -38.94 3.15
C LEU A 733 -14.04 -38.01 2.93
N LEU A 734 -12.96 -38.19 3.71
CA LEU A 734 -11.71 -37.46 3.54
C LEU A 734 -10.91 -37.92 2.30
N SER A 735 -10.99 -39.21 1.93
CA SER A 735 -10.48 -39.65 0.62
C SER A 735 -11.16 -38.89 -0.52
N LEU A 736 -12.50 -38.77 -0.51
CA LEU A 736 -13.26 -38.02 -1.50
C LEU A 736 -12.94 -36.51 -1.47
N THR A 737 -12.78 -35.91 -0.27
CA THR A 737 -12.34 -34.52 -0.09
C THR A 737 -11.01 -34.26 -0.81
N ASN A 738 -10.00 -35.11 -0.61
CA ASN A 738 -8.72 -34.99 -1.31
C ASN A 738 -8.88 -35.17 -2.83
N GLN A 739 -9.72 -36.11 -3.27
CA GLN A 739 -9.96 -36.35 -4.70
C GLN A 739 -10.63 -35.16 -5.39
N LEU A 740 -11.55 -34.46 -4.72
CA LEU A 740 -12.26 -33.30 -5.28
C LEU A 740 -11.41 -32.01 -5.25
N LYS A 741 -10.57 -31.83 -4.23
CA LYS A 741 -9.78 -30.59 -4.01
C LYS A 741 -8.33 -30.69 -4.50
N ALA A 742 -7.78 -31.89 -4.66
CA ALA A 742 -6.39 -32.16 -5.02
C ALA A 742 -5.35 -31.36 -4.21
N GLY A 743 -5.65 -31.10 -2.92
CA GLY A 743 -4.82 -30.29 -2.02
C GLY A 743 -4.79 -28.78 -2.32
N LYS A 744 -5.80 -28.22 -3.01
CA LYS A 744 -5.92 -26.79 -3.37
C LYS A 744 -7.15 -26.11 -2.74
N GLY A 745 -6.99 -24.84 -2.36
CA GLY A 745 -8.04 -24.02 -1.76
C GLY A 745 -8.35 -24.38 -0.31
N LEU A 746 -9.42 -23.80 0.25
CA LEU A 746 -9.81 -24.03 1.64
C LEU A 746 -10.56 -25.36 1.81
N THR A 747 -10.22 -26.07 2.88
CA THR A 747 -10.95 -27.21 3.42
C THR A 747 -10.89 -27.13 4.95
N ILE A 748 -12.04 -27.26 5.60
CA ILE A 748 -12.20 -27.37 7.05
C ILE A 748 -12.85 -28.73 7.31
N VAL A 749 -12.34 -29.49 8.27
CA VAL A 749 -12.92 -30.75 8.72
C VAL A 749 -13.50 -30.53 10.11
N GLY A 750 -14.81 -30.66 10.24
CA GLY A 750 -15.57 -30.45 11.46
C GLY A 750 -16.07 -31.75 12.06
N THR A 751 -15.96 -31.91 13.37
CA THR A 751 -16.76 -32.90 14.12
C THR A 751 -17.47 -32.23 15.29
N ALA A 752 -18.72 -32.64 15.50
CA ALA A 752 -19.52 -32.27 16.64
C ALA A 752 -19.45 -33.38 17.70
N LEU A 753 -19.39 -33.00 18.98
CA LEU A 753 -19.35 -33.91 20.12
C LEU A 753 -20.44 -33.54 21.12
N ALA A 754 -21.16 -34.55 21.63
CA ALA A 754 -22.16 -34.36 22.67
C ALA A 754 -21.51 -34.26 24.06
N GLY A 755 -22.02 -33.35 24.91
CA GLY A 755 -21.68 -33.23 26.33
C GLY A 755 -21.27 -31.82 26.77
N THR A 756 -20.65 -31.73 27.94
CA THR A 756 -20.24 -30.46 28.57
C THR A 756 -18.76 -30.18 28.31
N TYR A 757 -18.41 -28.98 27.85
CA TYR A 757 -17.01 -28.63 27.51
C TYR A 757 -16.04 -28.82 28.68
N LEU A 758 -16.44 -28.49 29.91
CA LEU A 758 -15.62 -28.63 31.13
C LEU A 758 -15.15 -30.07 31.38
N GLU A 759 -15.98 -31.05 31.05
CA GLU A 759 -15.73 -32.49 31.30
C GLU A 759 -15.10 -33.15 30.07
N ASN A 760 -15.61 -32.83 28.87
CA ASN A 760 -15.24 -33.50 27.63
C ASN A 760 -14.07 -32.83 26.87
N HIS A 761 -13.45 -31.77 27.41
CA HIS A 761 -12.27 -31.14 26.81
C HIS A 761 -11.14 -32.14 26.43
N PRO A 762 -10.77 -33.14 27.27
CA PRO A 762 -9.77 -34.14 26.90
C PRO A 762 -10.22 -35.08 25.76
N GLN A 763 -11.53 -35.26 25.56
CA GLN A 763 -12.08 -36.04 24.46
C GLN A 763 -11.98 -35.24 23.15
N ALA A 764 -12.35 -33.95 23.15
CA ALA A 764 -12.17 -33.08 21.99
C ALA A 764 -10.71 -32.97 21.54
N GLN A 765 -9.75 -32.87 22.46
CA GLN A 765 -8.32 -32.91 22.09
C GLN A 765 -7.92 -34.23 21.40
N ARG A 766 -8.47 -35.37 21.84
CA ARG A 766 -8.22 -36.68 21.19
C ARG A 766 -8.87 -36.75 19.82
N ALA A 767 -10.12 -36.32 19.69
CA ALA A 767 -10.83 -36.25 18.41
C ALA A 767 -10.09 -35.35 17.40
N GLU A 768 -9.58 -34.20 17.84
CA GLU A 768 -8.80 -33.30 16.98
C GLU A 768 -7.48 -33.94 16.52
N GLN A 769 -6.75 -34.63 17.42
CA GLN A 769 -5.53 -35.35 17.07
C GLN A 769 -5.80 -36.53 16.13
N SER A 770 -6.89 -37.26 16.35
CA SER A 770 -7.39 -38.36 15.50
C SER A 770 -7.70 -37.86 14.08
N LEU A 771 -8.46 -36.75 13.97
CA LEU A 771 -8.80 -36.09 12.72
C LEU A 771 -7.56 -35.57 11.98
N ARG A 772 -6.66 -34.84 12.65
CA ARG A 772 -5.40 -34.35 12.06
C ARG A 772 -4.56 -35.48 11.47
N LYS A 773 -4.36 -36.57 12.23
CA LYS A 773 -3.62 -37.77 11.79
C LYS A 773 -4.28 -38.44 10.57
N LEU A 774 -5.60 -38.49 10.52
CA LEU A 774 -6.34 -39.05 9.38
C LEU A 774 -6.29 -38.13 8.15
N MET A 775 -6.38 -36.81 8.34
CA MET A 775 -6.19 -35.80 7.27
C MET A 775 -4.80 -35.91 6.64
N GLU A 776 -3.74 -36.07 7.43
CA GLU A 776 -2.39 -36.31 6.92
C GLU A 776 -2.31 -37.62 6.12
N THR A 777 -2.93 -38.69 6.62
CA THR A 777 -2.96 -40.01 5.98
C THR A 777 -3.67 -39.99 4.62
N GLU A 778 -4.85 -39.36 4.54
CA GLU A 778 -5.62 -39.18 3.31
C GLU A 778 -5.18 -37.95 2.48
N LYS A 779 -4.13 -37.25 2.92
CA LYS A 779 -3.45 -36.11 2.27
C LYS A 779 -4.34 -34.86 2.08
N VAL A 780 -5.37 -34.73 2.92
CA VAL A 780 -6.24 -33.55 2.98
C VAL A 780 -5.46 -32.39 3.61
N LYS A 781 -5.11 -31.39 2.79
CA LYS A 781 -4.61 -30.09 3.28
C LYS A 781 -5.81 -29.23 3.71
N GLY A 782 -5.88 -28.89 4.98
CA GLY A 782 -6.98 -28.11 5.54
C GLY A 782 -6.81 -27.88 7.04
N PHE A 783 -7.85 -27.33 7.66
CA PHE A 783 -7.94 -27.12 9.11
C PHE A 783 -8.87 -28.15 9.76
N CYS A 784 -8.68 -28.41 11.05
CA CYS A 784 -9.54 -29.26 11.86
C CYS A 784 -10.26 -28.39 12.90
N GLN A 785 -11.54 -28.65 13.14
CA GLN A 785 -12.36 -27.91 14.11
C GLN A 785 -13.27 -28.91 14.86
N VAL A 786 -13.30 -28.79 16.19
CA VAL A 786 -14.07 -29.69 17.07
C VAL A 786 -14.98 -28.82 17.94
N THR A 787 -16.29 -29.12 17.95
CA THR A 787 -17.27 -28.37 18.74
C THR A 787 -17.98 -29.30 19.70
N ILE A 788 -17.88 -29.02 21.01
CA ILE A 788 -18.67 -29.67 22.05
C ILE A 788 -19.95 -28.86 22.27
N SER A 789 -21.10 -29.53 22.36
CA SER A 789 -22.35 -28.96 22.87
C SER A 789 -23.17 -30.03 23.60
N SER A 790 -24.10 -29.63 24.47
CA SER A 790 -25.06 -30.56 25.10
C SER A 790 -25.95 -31.26 24.06
N ASN A 791 -26.13 -30.66 22.89
CA ASN A 791 -26.92 -31.17 21.77
C ASN A 791 -26.07 -31.26 20.49
N MET A 792 -26.05 -32.43 19.85
CA MET A 792 -25.29 -32.71 18.63
C MET A 792 -25.71 -31.80 17.47
N ARG A 793 -27.01 -31.50 17.36
CA ARG A 793 -27.55 -30.56 16.36
C ARG A 793 -26.92 -29.18 16.53
N ASP A 794 -26.94 -28.63 17.74
CA ASP A 794 -26.51 -27.25 17.99
C ASP A 794 -25.00 -27.09 17.78
N ALA A 795 -24.19 -28.10 18.14
CA ALA A 795 -22.78 -28.15 17.78
C ALA A 795 -22.56 -28.15 16.25
N THR A 796 -23.39 -28.88 15.51
CA THR A 796 -23.32 -28.92 14.03
C THR A 796 -23.77 -27.59 13.40
N SER A 797 -24.80 -26.95 13.95
CA SER A 797 -25.26 -25.63 13.50
C SER A 797 -24.22 -24.54 13.77
N HIS A 798 -23.55 -24.58 14.93
CA HIS A 798 -22.43 -23.69 15.24
C HIS A 798 -21.23 -23.92 14.31
N LEU A 799 -20.90 -25.17 13.95
CA LEU A 799 -19.89 -25.45 12.92
C LEU A 799 -20.28 -24.85 11.57
N LEU A 800 -21.54 -24.99 11.15
CA LEU A 800 -22.05 -24.43 9.90
C LEU A 800 -21.95 -22.89 9.85
N GLN A 801 -22.22 -22.21 10.97
CA GLN A 801 -22.28 -20.74 11.01
C GLN A 801 -20.92 -20.09 11.33
N ALA A 802 -20.04 -20.76 12.08
CA ALA A 802 -18.80 -20.15 12.62
C ALA A 802 -17.48 -20.76 12.13
N SER A 803 -17.49 -21.71 11.17
CA SER A 803 -16.25 -22.29 10.61
C SER A 803 -15.59 -21.39 9.55
N GLY A 804 -14.67 -20.53 9.96
CA GLY A 804 -13.86 -19.69 9.08
C GLY A 804 -13.18 -18.54 9.83
N LEU A 805 -12.52 -17.64 9.10
CA LEU A 805 -12.04 -16.37 9.65
C LEU A 805 -12.08 -15.27 8.58
N GLY A 806 -12.88 -14.23 8.81
CA GLY A 806 -13.09 -13.15 7.85
C GLY A 806 -13.54 -13.66 6.47
N GLY A 807 -12.92 -13.13 5.41
CA GLY A 807 -13.14 -13.61 4.04
C GLY A 807 -12.67 -15.06 3.74
N LEU A 808 -11.97 -15.74 4.67
CA LEU A 808 -11.55 -17.13 4.53
C LEU A 808 -12.58 -18.08 5.20
N MET A 809 -13.73 -18.23 4.55
CA MET A 809 -14.85 -19.08 4.98
C MET A 809 -15.16 -20.19 3.97
N HIS A 810 -15.85 -21.23 4.44
CA HIS A 810 -16.40 -22.28 3.59
C HIS A 810 -17.63 -21.79 2.81
N ASN A 811 -17.96 -22.43 1.68
CA ASN A 811 -19.15 -22.12 0.89
C ASN A 811 -19.92 -23.39 0.45
N THR A 812 -19.43 -24.56 0.84
CA THR A 812 -19.96 -25.87 0.48
C THR A 812 -19.86 -26.80 1.69
N VAL A 813 -20.95 -27.44 2.08
CA VAL A 813 -20.98 -28.49 3.11
C VAL A 813 -20.87 -29.86 2.44
N LEU A 814 -20.03 -30.74 2.98
CA LEU A 814 -19.89 -32.14 2.59
C LEU A 814 -20.20 -33.02 3.81
N VAL A 815 -21.29 -33.78 3.75
CA VAL A 815 -21.76 -34.63 4.86
C VAL A 815 -22.17 -36.01 4.34
N SER A 816 -21.92 -37.07 5.10
CA SER A 816 -22.31 -38.44 4.73
C SER A 816 -23.83 -38.67 4.82
N TRP A 817 -24.37 -39.52 3.93
CA TRP A 817 -25.74 -40.04 4.08
C TRP A 817 -25.90 -40.79 5.42
N PRO A 818 -27.01 -40.61 6.16
CA PRO A 818 -27.27 -41.34 7.40
C PRO A 818 -27.40 -42.84 7.12
N ARG A 819 -26.73 -43.67 7.93
CA ARG A 819 -26.85 -45.14 7.85
C ARG A 819 -28.14 -45.58 8.52
N ASN A 820 -28.73 -46.68 8.05
CA ASN A 820 -29.79 -47.42 8.72
C ASN A 820 -31.04 -46.62 9.18
N TRP A 821 -31.32 -45.43 8.65
CA TRP A 821 -32.36 -44.51 9.14
C TRP A 821 -33.80 -45.08 9.21
N LYS A 822 -34.05 -46.23 8.56
CA LYS A 822 -35.31 -47.00 8.64
C LYS A 822 -35.40 -47.94 9.86
N GLN A 823 -34.38 -47.99 10.73
CA GLN A 823 -34.39 -48.74 11.99
C GLN A 823 -35.01 -47.87 13.10
N ALA A 824 -35.95 -48.44 13.85
CA ALA A 824 -36.82 -47.69 14.77
C ALA A 824 -36.07 -46.93 15.89
N ASP A 825 -34.90 -47.42 16.30
CA ASP A 825 -34.10 -46.84 17.37
C ASP A 825 -33.39 -45.53 16.97
N ASP A 826 -33.24 -45.24 15.67
CA ASP A 826 -32.42 -44.13 15.16
C ASP A 826 -33.23 -42.94 14.62
N LEU A 827 -34.40 -42.69 15.23
CA LEU A 827 -35.36 -41.64 14.85
C LEU A 827 -34.83 -40.20 14.89
N GLN A 828 -33.67 -39.96 15.49
CA GLN A 828 -33.11 -38.61 15.67
C GLN A 828 -32.10 -38.23 14.57
N THR A 829 -31.22 -39.15 14.14
CA THR A 829 -30.10 -38.83 13.23
C THR A 829 -30.57 -38.33 11.86
N TRP A 830 -31.63 -38.94 11.32
CA TRP A 830 -32.18 -38.52 10.02
C TRP A 830 -32.95 -37.21 10.10
N ARG A 831 -33.53 -36.87 11.26
CA ARG A 831 -34.14 -35.56 11.52
C ARG A 831 -33.08 -34.47 11.64
N ASP A 832 -32.00 -34.74 12.36
CA ASP A 832 -30.84 -33.84 12.45
C ASP A 832 -30.20 -33.63 11.07
N PHE A 833 -30.15 -34.67 10.22
CA PHE A 833 -29.72 -34.55 8.82
C PHE A 833 -30.65 -33.63 8.01
N ILE A 834 -31.98 -33.75 8.07
CA ILE A 834 -32.90 -32.86 7.35
C ILE A 834 -32.81 -31.42 7.85
N GLU A 835 -32.70 -31.21 9.16
CA GLU A 835 -32.51 -29.87 9.73
C GLU A 835 -31.16 -29.28 9.29
N LEU A 836 -30.09 -30.08 9.16
CA LEU A 836 -28.84 -29.66 8.52
C LEU A 836 -29.02 -29.29 7.04
N VAL A 837 -29.84 -30.00 6.25
CA VAL A 837 -30.17 -29.60 4.86
C VAL A 837 -30.90 -28.25 4.85
N ARG A 838 -31.85 -28.03 5.78
CA ARG A 838 -32.56 -26.75 5.94
C ARG A 838 -31.61 -25.62 6.30
N GLU A 839 -30.78 -25.81 7.32
CA GLU A 839 -29.82 -24.81 7.81
C GLU A 839 -28.76 -24.47 6.76
N THR A 840 -28.22 -25.47 6.05
CA THR A 840 -27.28 -25.26 4.93
C THR A 840 -27.91 -24.43 3.80
N THR A 841 -29.17 -24.71 3.48
CA THR A 841 -29.94 -23.93 2.48
C THR A 841 -30.20 -22.50 2.95
N ALA A 842 -30.57 -22.31 4.21
CA ALA A 842 -30.84 -20.99 4.81
C ALA A 842 -29.56 -20.12 4.89
N ALA A 843 -28.40 -20.74 5.11
CA ALA A 843 -27.10 -20.10 5.05
C ALA A 843 -26.63 -19.76 3.61
N HIS A 844 -27.39 -20.13 2.57
CA HIS A 844 -27.03 -20.02 1.15
C HIS A 844 -25.71 -20.74 0.80
N LEU A 845 -25.44 -21.86 1.44
CA LEU A 845 -24.28 -22.72 1.18
C LEU A 845 -24.67 -23.85 0.22
N ALA A 846 -23.74 -24.28 -0.63
CA ALA A 846 -23.92 -25.49 -1.42
C ALA A 846 -23.85 -26.74 -0.52
N LEU A 847 -24.56 -27.81 -0.87
CA LEU A 847 -24.56 -29.08 -0.13
C LEU A 847 -24.18 -30.24 -1.06
N LEU A 848 -23.30 -31.11 -0.55
CA LEU A 848 -22.84 -32.33 -1.17
C LEU A 848 -23.08 -33.51 -0.22
N VAL A 849 -23.84 -34.52 -0.67
CA VAL A 849 -24.14 -35.73 0.13
C VAL A 849 -23.79 -37.00 -0.65
N PRO A 850 -22.61 -37.60 -0.43
CA PRO A 850 -22.29 -38.92 -0.96
C PRO A 850 -23.07 -40.02 -0.24
N LYS A 851 -23.92 -40.74 -0.98
CA LYS A 851 -24.54 -42.00 -0.55
C LYS A 851 -23.53 -43.13 -0.76
N ASN A 852 -23.55 -44.14 0.12
CA ASN A 852 -22.66 -45.32 0.07
C ASN A 852 -21.15 -44.97 0.07
N ILE A 853 -20.71 -44.00 0.90
CA ILE A 853 -19.32 -43.53 0.93
C ILE A 853 -18.27 -44.65 1.16
N ALA A 854 -18.64 -45.76 1.81
CA ALA A 854 -17.78 -46.94 1.97
C ALA A 854 -17.37 -47.59 0.63
N ALA A 855 -18.19 -47.45 -0.42
CA ALA A 855 -17.89 -47.97 -1.76
C ALA A 855 -16.97 -47.04 -2.57
N PHE A 856 -16.70 -45.81 -2.12
CA PHE A 856 -15.85 -44.87 -2.83
C PHE A 856 -14.37 -45.30 -2.80
N PRO A 857 -13.62 -45.05 -3.89
CA PRO A 857 -12.24 -45.51 -4.03
C PRO A 857 -11.31 -44.83 -3.03
N SER A 858 -10.29 -45.55 -2.55
CA SER A 858 -9.18 -44.92 -1.83
C SER A 858 -8.33 -44.01 -2.74
N ASN A 859 -7.45 -43.23 -2.13
CA ASN A 859 -6.41 -42.48 -2.84
C ASN A 859 -5.38 -43.37 -3.57
N GLY A 860 -5.35 -44.69 -3.32
CA GLY A 860 -4.47 -45.65 -4.00
C GLY A 860 -5.11 -46.31 -5.21
N GLU A 861 -6.40 -46.62 -5.14
CA GLU A 861 -7.19 -47.22 -6.22
C GLU A 861 -7.32 -46.28 -7.42
N ARG A 862 -7.37 -46.83 -8.64
CA ARG A 862 -7.56 -46.05 -9.87
C ARG A 862 -8.43 -46.82 -10.85
N PHE A 863 -9.40 -46.16 -11.46
CA PHE A 863 -10.20 -46.79 -12.50
C PHE A 863 -9.39 -46.93 -13.79
N SER A 864 -9.43 -48.13 -14.39
CA SER A 864 -8.91 -48.41 -15.73
C SER A 864 -9.73 -47.68 -16.79
N GLU A 865 -11.05 -47.65 -16.60
CA GLU A 865 -12.07 -47.08 -17.46
C GLU A 865 -13.41 -46.93 -16.69
N GLY A 866 -14.37 -46.25 -17.31
CA GLY A 866 -15.73 -46.09 -16.79
C GLY A 866 -16.32 -44.73 -17.09
N HIS A 867 -17.55 -44.51 -16.62
CA HIS A 867 -18.28 -43.25 -16.80
C HIS A 867 -18.57 -42.57 -15.46
N ILE A 868 -18.53 -41.24 -15.47
CA ILE A 868 -19.15 -40.37 -14.48
C ILE A 868 -20.39 -39.78 -15.16
N ASP A 869 -21.55 -40.06 -14.59
CA ASP A 869 -22.84 -39.69 -15.17
C ASP A 869 -23.44 -38.51 -14.40
N VAL A 870 -23.87 -37.47 -15.13
CA VAL A 870 -24.39 -36.21 -14.57
C VAL A 870 -25.85 -36.05 -14.97
N TRP A 871 -26.76 -36.19 -14.02
CA TRP A 871 -28.19 -35.97 -14.21
C TRP A 871 -28.55 -34.54 -13.79
N TRP A 872 -28.85 -33.72 -14.79
CA TRP A 872 -29.26 -32.33 -14.61
C TRP A 872 -30.78 -32.20 -14.72
N ILE A 873 -31.42 -32.08 -13.55
CA ILE A 873 -32.87 -31.99 -13.41
C ILE A 873 -33.23 -30.54 -13.11
N VAL A 874 -33.37 -29.73 -14.18
CA VAL A 874 -33.77 -28.30 -14.18
C VAL A 874 -32.73 -27.32 -13.59
N HIS A 875 -32.24 -27.56 -12.38
CA HIS A 875 -31.47 -26.59 -11.57
C HIS A 875 -29.97 -26.95 -11.44
N ASP A 876 -29.17 -26.06 -10.86
CA ASP A 876 -27.77 -26.26 -10.45
C ASP A 876 -26.77 -26.73 -11.53
N GLY A 877 -27.12 -26.56 -12.82
CA GLY A 877 -26.35 -27.09 -13.95
C GLY A 877 -24.87 -26.68 -13.95
N GLY A 878 -24.54 -25.46 -13.52
CA GLY A 878 -23.15 -24.99 -13.46
C GLY A 878 -22.28 -25.79 -12.48
N MET A 879 -22.81 -26.09 -11.29
CA MET A 879 -22.08 -26.86 -10.28
C MET A 879 -22.03 -28.35 -10.65
N LEU A 880 -23.12 -28.90 -11.19
CA LEU A 880 -23.17 -30.26 -11.72
C LEU A 880 -22.12 -30.54 -12.81
N MET A 881 -21.75 -29.52 -13.61
CA MET A 881 -20.65 -29.63 -14.59
C MET A 881 -19.27 -29.45 -13.97
N LEU A 882 -19.13 -28.57 -12.97
CA LEU A 882 -17.85 -28.24 -12.36
C LEU A 882 -17.30 -29.37 -11.46
N LEU A 883 -18.16 -30.04 -10.67
CA LEU A 883 -17.71 -31.07 -9.72
C LEU A 883 -17.06 -32.29 -10.41
N PRO A 884 -17.63 -32.90 -11.47
CA PRO A 884 -16.99 -33.98 -12.23
C PRO A 884 -15.73 -33.53 -12.96
N PHE A 885 -15.72 -32.29 -13.47
CA PHE A 885 -14.57 -31.71 -14.17
C PHE A 885 -13.36 -31.59 -13.22
N LEU A 886 -13.56 -31.05 -12.02
CA LEU A 886 -12.53 -31.02 -10.97
C LEU A 886 -12.09 -32.44 -10.58
N LEU A 887 -13.04 -33.36 -10.38
CA LEU A 887 -12.78 -34.74 -9.99
C LEU A 887 -11.93 -35.49 -11.05
N ARG A 888 -12.19 -35.28 -12.36
CA ARG A 888 -11.39 -35.81 -13.49
C ARG A 888 -9.93 -35.32 -13.49
N GLN A 889 -9.59 -34.22 -12.83
CA GLN A 889 -8.18 -33.81 -12.68
C GLN A 889 -7.41 -34.76 -11.75
N HIS A 890 -8.08 -35.49 -10.86
CA HIS A 890 -7.44 -36.38 -9.90
C HIS A 890 -7.07 -37.76 -10.47
N LYS A 891 -5.97 -38.33 -9.96
CA LYS A 891 -5.34 -39.58 -10.46
C LYS A 891 -6.26 -40.81 -10.47
N VAL A 892 -7.30 -40.80 -9.63
CA VAL A 892 -8.31 -41.87 -9.48
C VAL A 892 -9.30 -41.88 -10.64
N TRP A 893 -9.78 -40.70 -11.06
CA TRP A 893 -10.92 -40.52 -11.97
C TRP A 893 -10.52 -40.03 -13.37
N ARG A 894 -9.24 -39.70 -13.59
CA ARG A 894 -8.69 -39.16 -14.85
C ARG A 894 -8.99 -39.97 -16.12
N LYS A 895 -9.25 -41.27 -16.00
CA LYS A 895 -9.63 -42.15 -17.13
C LYS A 895 -11.14 -42.30 -17.35
N CYS A 896 -11.97 -41.75 -16.46
CA CYS A 896 -13.42 -41.83 -16.62
C CYS A 896 -13.90 -40.80 -17.65
N LYS A 897 -14.76 -41.24 -18.58
CA LYS A 897 -15.52 -40.37 -19.48
C LYS A 897 -16.64 -39.67 -18.70
N MET A 898 -17.11 -38.53 -19.20
CA MET A 898 -18.29 -37.84 -18.64
C MET A 898 -19.49 -37.95 -19.58
N ARG A 899 -20.66 -38.31 -19.05
CA ARG A 899 -21.94 -38.28 -19.75
C ARG A 899 -22.89 -37.35 -19.03
N ILE A 900 -23.66 -36.56 -19.79
CA ILE A 900 -24.59 -35.55 -19.29
C ILE A 900 -25.99 -35.90 -19.78
N PHE A 901 -26.89 -36.13 -18.84
CA PHE A 901 -28.31 -36.37 -19.07
C PHE A 901 -29.07 -35.15 -18.56
N THR A 902 -29.64 -34.34 -19.47
CA THR A 902 -30.49 -33.20 -19.09
C THR A 902 -31.96 -33.54 -19.30
N VAL A 903 -32.82 -33.20 -18.34
CA VAL A 903 -34.25 -33.53 -18.39
C VAL A 903 -35.06 -32.39 -19.03
N ALA A 904 -35.69 -32.69 -20.15
CA ALA A 904 -36.61 -31.84 -20.90
C ALA A 904 -38.08 -32.16 -20.56
N GLN A 905 -38.94 -31.15 -20.55
CA GLN A 905 -40.39 -31.34 -20.55
C GLN A 905 -40.85 -31.60 -21.99
N MET A 906 -42.00 -32.26 -22.19
CA MET A 906 -42.57 -32.51 -23.53
C MET A 906 -42.79 -31.22 -24.36
N ASP A 907 -42.92 -30.07 -23.68
CA ASP A 907 -43.09 -28.75 -24.29
C ASP A 907 -41.76 -28.03 -24.62
N ASP A 908 -40.61 -28.58 -24.22
CA ASP A 908 -39.27 -28.01 -24.49
C ASP A 908 -38.72 -28.49 -25.85
N ASN A 909 -37.98 -27.63 -26.57
CA ASN A 909 -37.28 -28.07 -27.79
C ASN A 909 -35.99 -28.84 -27.44
N SER A 910 -36.12 -30.16 -27.27
CA SER A 910 -35.03 -31.08 -26.92
C SER A 910 -33.87 -31.08 -27.92
N ILE A 911 -34.16 -31.00 -29.21
CA ILE A 911 -33.14 -30.99 -30.29
C ILE A 911 -32.28 -29.72 -30.19
N GLN A 912 -32.91 -28.56 -30.03
CA GLN A 912 -32.20 -27.28 -29.86
C GLN A 912 -31.41 -27.26 -28.54
N MET A 913 -32.01 -27.72 -27.44
CA MET A 913 -31.34 -27.82 -26.14
C MET A 913 -30.08 -28.72 -26.20
N LYS A 914 -30.15 -29.86 -26.92
CA LYS A 914 -28.99 -30.73 -27.16
C LYS A 914 -27.89 -30.02 -27.93
N LYS A 915 -28.24 -29.29 -28.99
CA LYS A 915 -27.30 -28.57 -29.85
C LYS A 915 -26.60 -27.43 -29.10
N ASP A 916 -27.35 -26.63 -28.35
CA ASP A 916 -26.82 -25.50 -27.60
C ASP A 916 -25.90 -25.97 -26.47
N LEU A 917 -26.28 -27.02 -25.73
CA LEU A 917 -25.45 -27.62 -24.68
C LEU A 917 -24.17 -28.26 -25.24
N THR A 918 -24.24 -28.91 -26.40
CA THR A 918 -23.04 -29.44 -27.08
C THR A 918 -22.09 -28.31 -27.52
N THR A 919 -22.64 -27.22 -28.08
CA THR A 919 -21.86 -26.04 -28.50
C THR A 919 -21.20 -25.35 -27.29
N PHE A 920 -21.92 -25.26 -26.18
CA PHE A 920 -21.43 -24.71 -24.91
C PHE A 920 -20.23 -25.49 -24.35
N LEU A 921 -20.35 -26.82 -24.26
CA LEU A 921 -19.26 -27.69 -23.78
C LEU A 921 -18.03 -27.62 -24.69
N TYR A 922 -18.23 -27.53 -26.01
CA TYR A 922 -17.16 -27.31 -26.98
C TYR A 922 -16.42 -25.97 -26.74
N HIS A 923 -17.15 -24.87 -26.51
CA HIS A 923 -16.54 -23.58 -26.16
C HIS A 923 -15.74 -23.62 -24.85
N LEU A 924 -16.16 -24.43 -23.88
CA LEU A 924 -15.45 -24.67 -22.62
C LEU A 924 -14.33 -25.73 -22.71
N ARG A 925 -14.19 -26.43 -23.84
CA ARG A 925 -13.31 -27.59 -24.04
C ARG A 925 -13.58 -28.73 -23.05
N ILE A 926 -14.83 -28.88 -22.61
CA ILE A 926 -15.27 -29.97 -21.75
C ILE A 926 -15.69 -31.15 -22.63
N ASP A 927 -14.80 -32.13 -22.73
CA ASP A 927 -15.05 -33.41 -23.41
C ASP A 927 -16.09 -34.24 -22.64
N ALA A 928 -17.34 -34.25 -23.12
CA ALA A 928 -18.45 -34.99 -22.52
C ALA A 928 -19.55 -35.32 -23.54
N GLU A 929 -20.19 -36.46 -23.37
CA GLU A 929 -21.30 -36.95 -24.22
C GLU A 929 -22.63 -36.37 -23.69
N VAL A 930 -23.44 -35.70 -24.53
CA VAL A 930 -24.73 -35.08 -24.14
C VAL A 930 -25.92 -35.90 -24.65
N GLU A 931 -26.85 -36.19 -23.75
CA GLU A 931 -28.17 -36.71 -24.08
C GLU A 931 -29.28 -35.89 -23.39
N VAL A 932 -30.41 -35.73 -24.09
CA VAL A 932 -31.62 -35.10 -23.54
C VAL A 932 -32.63 -36.20 -23.28
N VAL A 933 -33.26 -36.17 -22.12
CA VAL A 933 -34.29 -37.14 -21.71
C VAL A 933 -35.61 -36.39 -21.56
N GLU A 934 -36.57 -36.70 -22.40
CA GLU A 934 -37.92 -36.12 -22.34
C GLU A 934 -38.74 -36.85 -21.27
N MET A 935 -39.37 -36.09 -20.37
CA MET A 935 -40.24 -36.60 -19.30
C MET A 935 -41.50 -35.74 -19.15
N HIS A 936 -42.55 -36.36 -18.62
CA HIS A 936 -43.82 -35.68 -18.35
C HIS A 936 -43.72 -34.85 -17.06
N ASP A 937 -44.43 -33.71 -16.96
CA ASP A 937 -44.26 -32.79 -15.82
C ASP A 937 -44.67 -33.41 -14.46
N SER A 938 -45.61 -34.36 -14.48
CA SER A 938 -45.96 -35.22 -13.34
C SER A 938 -44.76 -36.00 -12.76
N ASP A 939 -43.79 -36.31 -13.61
CA ASP A 939 -42.68 -37.21 -13.33
C ASP A 939 -41.41 -36.42 -12.91
N ILE A 940 -41.50 -35.09 -12.88
CA ILE A 940 -40.47 -34.17 -12.37
C ILE A 940 -41.03 -33.11 -11.38
N SER A 941 -42.29 -33.24 -10.95
CA SER A 941 -43.03 -32.20 -10.20
C SER A 941 -42.35 -31.71 -8.91
N ALA A 942 -41.52 -32.56 -8.28
CA ALA A 942 -40.73 -32.19 -7.09
C ALA A 942 -39.62 -31.15 -7.38
N TYR A 943 -39.22 -30.99 -8.64
CA TYR A 943 -38.19 -30.04 -9.10
C TYR A 943 -38.79 -28.82 -9.81
N THR A 944 -39.98 -28.94 -10.41
CA THR A 944 -40.62 -27.85 -11.16
C THR A 944 -41.45 -26.91 -10.29
N TYR A 945 -41.89 -27.32 -9.10
CA TYR A 945 -42.72 -26.51 -8.19
C TYR A 945 -42.08 -25.15 -7.80
N GLU A 946 -40.78 -25.14 -7.47
CA GLU A 946 -40.07 -23.93 -7.01
C GLU A 946 -39.46 -23.10 -8.15
N LYS A 947 -39.55 -23.61 -9.40
CA LYS A 947 -38.79 -23.16 -10.58
C LYS A 947 -38.93 -21.66 -10.87
N THR A 948 -40.15 -21.13 -10.87
CA THR A 948 -40.43 -19.75 -11.28
C THR A 948 -39.82 -18.72 -10.32
N LEU A 949 -39.90 -18.95 -9.01
CA LEU A 949 -39.46 -17.99 -7.99
C LEU A 949 -37.92 -17.92 -7.91
N VAL A 950 -37.26 -19.09 -7.94
CA VAL A 950 -35.79 -19.18 -7.89
C VAL A 950 -35.17 -18.60 -9.18
N MET A 951 -35.77 -18.85 -10.35
CA MET A 951 -35.30 -18.25 -11.62
C MET A 951 -35.39 -16.72 -11.62
N GLU A 952 -36.43 -16.13 -11.03
CA GLU A 952 -36.55 -14.68 -10.95
C GLU A 952 -35.53 -14.06 -9.98
N GLN A 953 -35.34 -14.65 -8.79
CA GLN A 953 -34.30 -14.21 -7.84
C GLN A 953 -32.90 -14.32 -8.47
N ARG A 954 -32.57 -15.43 -9.13
CA ARG A 954 -31.32 -15.59 -9.89
C ARG A 954 -31.17 -14.49 -10.95
N SER A 955 -32.24 -14.17 -11.68
CA SER A 955 -32.25 -13.13 -12.71
C SER A 955 -32.04 -11.71 -12.16
N GLN A 956 -32.40 -11.45 -10.91
CA GLN A 956 -32.10 -10.19 -10.22
C GLN A 956 -30.62 -10.14 -9.78
N ILE A 957 -30.11 -11.22 -9.20
CA ILE A 957 -28.69 -11.36 -8.81
C ILE A 957 -27.75 -11.18 -10.03
N LEU A 958 -28.07 -11.81 -11.16
CA LEU A 958 -27.26 -11.69 -12.39
C LEU A 958 -27.21 -10.26 -12.96
N LYS A 959 -28.24 -9.43 -12.72
CA LYS A 959 -28.21 -8.00 -13.07
C LYS A 959 -27.26 -7.19 -12.17
N GLN A 960 -27.18 -7.52 -10.88
CA GLN A 960 -26.29 -6.83 -9.93
C GLN A 960 -24.79 -7.11 -10.19
N ILE A 961 -24.46 -8.27 -10.78
CA ILE A 961 -23.07 -8.73 -10.95
C ILE A 961 -22.35 -8.06 -12.16
N ASN A 962 -23.05 -7.28 -12.99
CA ASN A 962 -22.49 -6.60 -14.18
C ASN A 962 -21.67 -7.56 -15.07
N LEU A 963 -22.33 -8.65 -15.50
CA LEU A 963 -21.77 -9.58 -16.49
C LEU A 963 -21.80 -8.96 -17.89
N THR A 964 -20.68 -9.02 -18.59
CA THR A 964 -20.60 -8.74 -20.02
C THR A 964 -21.37 -9.81 -20.81
N LYS A 965 -21.78 -9.49 -22.04
CA LYS A 965 -22.56 -10.40 -22.89
C LYS A 965 -21.86 -11.76 -23.07
N THR A 966 -20.55 -11.74 -23.29
CA THR A 966 -19.70 -12.94 -23.48
C THR A 966 -19.43 -13.73 -22.19
N GLU A 967 -19.48 -13.10 -21.01
CA GLU A 967 -19.48 -13.81 -19.72
C GLU A 967 -20.83 -14.51 -19.49
N ARG A 968 -21.95 -13.84 -19.79
CA ARG A 968 -23.30 -14.43 -19.65
C ARG A 968 -23.50 -15.61 -20.60
N GLU A 969 -23.00 -15.51 -21.83
CA GLU A 969 -22.96 -16.62 -22.81
C GLU A 969 -22.00 -17.77 -22.41
N ARG A 970 -21.33 -17.67 -21.25
CA ARG A 970 -20.57 -18.75 -20.60
C ARG A 970 -21.23 -19.29 -19.32
N GLU A 971 -22.40 -18.79 -18.92
CA GLU A 971 -23.18 -19.33 -17.82
C GLU A 971 -24.25 -20.31 -18.35
N ILE A 972 -24.03 -21.61 -18.11
CA ILE A 972 -24.83 -22.72 -18.67
C ILE A 972 -26.34 -22.60 -18.45
N GLN A 973 -26.77 -22.19 -17.24
CA GLN A 973 -28.18 -22.13 -16.86
C GLN A 973 -28.94 -21.10 -17.72
N SER A 974 -28.31 -19.95 -18.00
CA SER A 974 -28.94 -18.88 -18.79
C SER A 974 -29.26 -19.31 -20.23
N ILE A 975 -28.46 -20.21 -20.79
CA ILE A 975 -28.63 -20.76 -22.13
C ILE A 975 -29.81 -21.74 -22.14
N THR A 976 -29.86 -22.67 -21.18
CA THR A 976 -31.01 -23.58 -21.07
C THR A 976 -32.31 -22.83 -20.77
N ASP A 977 -32.29 -21.84 -19.88
CA ASP A 977 -33.47 -21.04 -19.54
C ASP A 977 -34.00 -20.30 -20.78
N SER A 978 -33.12 -19.80 -21.66
CA SER A 978 -33.50 -19.24 -22.96
C SER A 978 -34.08 -20.30 -23.91
N SER A 979 -33.52 -21.51 -23.97
CA SER A 979 -34.02 -22.59 -24.84
C SER A 979 -35.44 -23.03 -24.44
N ARG A 980 -35.71 -23.12 -23.13
CA ARG A 980 -37.00 -23.49 -22.54
C ARG A 980 -38.03 -22.36 -22.63
N GLY A 981 -37.58 -21.09 -22.55
CA GLY A 981 -38.42 -19.91 -22.78
C GLY A 981 -38.86 -19.69 -24.24
N SER A 982 -38.26 -20.38 -25.22
CA SER A 982 -38.42 -20.08 -26.64
C SER A 982 -39.83 -20.32 -27.20
N ILE A 983 -40.62 -21.21 -26.60
CA ILE A 983 -41.95 -21.59 -27.12
C ILE A 983 -43.07 -20.77 -26.47
N ARG A 984 -42.98 -20.49 -25.15
CA ARG A 984 -44.01 -19.77 -24.38
C ARG A 984 -44.26 -18.33 -24.85
N ARG A 985 -43.34 -17.73 -25.62
CA ARG A 985 -43.50 -16.40 -26.25
C ARG A 985 -44.25 -16.40 -27.59
N LYS A 986 -44.61 -17.55 -28.17
CA LYS A 986 -45.29 -17.61 -29.48
C LYS A 986 -46.82 -17.71 -29.44
N ASN A 987 -47.43 -18.04 -28.30
CA ASN A 987 -48.89 -18.19 -28.17
C ASN A 987 -49.51 -17.25 -27.11
N PRO A 988 -49.78 -15.97 -27.45
CA PRO A 988 -50.98 -15.29 -26.95
C PRO A 988 -52.21 -15.85 -27.70
N ALA A 989 -53.32 -16.09 -26.99
CA ALA A 989 -54.52 -16.63 -27.61
C ALA A 989 -55.21 -15.59 -28.51
N VAL A 990 -55.42 -15.92 -29.78
CA VAL A 990 -56.19 -15.08 -30.71
C VAL A 990 -57.62 -15.61 -30.82
N VAL A 991 -58.56 -14.90 -30.20
CA VAL A 991 -60.00 -15.01 -30.48
C VAL A 991 -60.49 -13.65 -30.96
N THR A 992 -60.34 -13.38 -32.25
CA THR A 992 -61.00 -12.26 -32.92
C THR A 992 -61.33 -12.67 -34.36
N THR A 993 -62.53 -12.28 -34.79
CA THR A 993 -63.25 -12.72 -36.00
C THR A 993 -62.53 -12.41 -37.32
N GLN A 994 -62.71 -13.26 -38.33
CA GLN A 994 -62.30 -12.97 -39.72
C GLN A 994 -63.18 -11.88 -40.37
N LEU A 995 -62.60 -11.12 -41.31
CA LEU A 995 -63.27 -10.70 -42.55
C LEU A 995 -62.28 -10.17 -43.62
N SER A 996 -62.63 -10.41 -44.89
CA SER A 996 -62.14 -9.75 -46.14
C SER A 996 -60.62 -9.61 -46.42
N VAL A 997 -60.06 -10.66 -47.02
CA VAL A 997 -59.35 -10.69 -48.33
C VAL A 997 -59.03 -9.35 -49.03
N THR A 998 -57.78 -9.21 -49.51
CA THR A 998 -57.39 -8.75 -50.87
C THR A 998 -56.02 -9.36 -51.22
N GLU A 999 -55.73 -9.59 -52.50
CA GLU A 999 -54.55 -10.31 -53.01
C GLU A 999 -53.39 -9.37 -53.41
N GLU A 1000 -52.14 -9.83 -53.36
CA GLU A 1000 -51.29 -10.10 -54.55
C GLU A 1000 -49.82 -10.49 -54.21
N GLN A 1001 -49.17 -11.15 -55.18
CA GLN A 1001 -47.74 -11.51 -55.30
C GLN A 1001 -47.34 -11.32 -56.79
N PRO A 1002 -46.06 -11.39 -57.24
CA PRO A 1002 -44.84 -11.82 -56.55
C PRO A 1002 -43.61 -10.87 -56.71
N GLY A 1003 -42.45 -11.24 -56.16
CA GLY A 1003 -41.16 -10.58 -56.43
C GLY A 1003 -39.95 -11.37 -55.92
N VAL A 1004 -39.09 -11.85 -56.82
CA VAL A 1004 -37.96 -12.76 -56.50
C VAL A 1004 -36.71 -12.00 -56.04
N SER A 1005 -35.98 -12.54 -55.07
CA SER A 1005 -34.65 -12.10 -54.66
C SER A 1005 -33.56 -13.06 -55.17
N SER A 1006 -32.43 -12.51 -55.62
CA SER A 1006 -31.21 -13.25 -55.97
C SER A 1006 -29.99 -12.73 -55.22
N LYS A 1007 -28.97 -13.58 -55.11
CA LYS A 1007 -27.57 -13.22 -54.75
C LYS A 1007 -26.76 -13.19 -56.07
N VAL A 1008 -25.50 -12.75 -56.17
CA VAL A 1008 -24.36 -12.63 -55.23
C VAL A 1008 -23.43 -11.51 -55.77
N GLU A 1009 -22.72 -10.74 -54.93
CA GLU A 1009 -21.28 -10.43 -55.13
C GLU A 1009 -20.59 -9.73 -53.93
N LYS A 1010 -19.30 -9.46 -54.09
CA LYS A 1010 -18.26 -8.98 -53.14
C LYS A 1010 -17.43 -7.89 -53.87
N PRO A 1011 -16.37 -7.32 -53.25
CA PRO A 1011 -16.25 -6.62 -51.95
C PRO A 1011 -15.71 -5.18 -52.19
N GLU A 1012 -15.34 -4.41 -51.15
CA GLU A 1012 -14.11 -3.58 -51.14
C GLU A 1012 -13.86 -2.89 -49.78
N GLU A 1013 -12.68 -2.27 -49.65
CA GLU A 1013 -12.20 -1.48 -48.50
C GLU A 1013 -12.25 0.02 -48.81
N GLU A 1014 -12.36 0.90 -47.80
CA GLU A 1014 -11.40 1.99 -47.55
C GLU A 1014 -11.87 2.97 -46.43
N SER A 1015 -10.99 3.92 -46.12
CA SER A 1015 -11.02 5.11 -45.24
C SER A 1015 -12.38 5.88 -45.10
N ALA A 1016 -12.60 6.80 -44.15
CA ALA A 1016 -11.67 7.81 -43.61
C ALA A 1016 -12.15 8.53 -42.33
N SER A 1017 -11.29 9.45 -41.85
CA SER A 1017 -11.56 10.62 -40.99
C SER A 1017 -12.13 10.42 -39.57
N VAL A 1018 -11.28 10.74 -38.58
CA VAL A 1018 -11.70 11.15 -37.22
C VAL A 1018 -11.83 12.67 -37.18
N ALA A 1019 -12.93 13.18 -36.60
CA ALA A 1019 -13.11 14.60 -36.27
C ALA A 1019 -13.68 14.74 -34.85
N VAL A 1020 -13.36 15.84 -34.15
CA VAL A 1020 -13.53 15.97 -32.70
C VAL A 1020 -14.53 17.07 -32.33
N SER A 1021 -15.48 16.75 -31.45
CA SER A 1021 -16.23 17.71 -30.61
C SER A 1021 -16.84 17.00 -29.38
N PRO A 1022 -17.16 17.70 -28.28
CA PRO A 1022 -17.18 17.12 -26.93
C PRO A 1022 -18.57 16.63 -26.44
N PRO A 1023 -18.62 15.82 -25.36
CA PRO A 1023 -19.87 15.39 -24.73
C PRO A 1023 -20.50 16.50 -23.84
N THR A 1024 -21.75 16.84 -24.11
CA THR A 1024 -22.54 17.76 -23.27
C THR A 1024 -23.10 17.06 -22.03
N GLN A 1025 -23.09 17.73 -20.87
CA GLN A 1025 -23.69 17.25 -19.63
C GLN A 1025 -25.23 17.44 -19.62
N VAL A 1026 -25.97 16.39 -19.25
CA VAL A 1026 -27.28 16.45 -18.58
C VAL A 1026 -27.29 15.30 -17.56
N GLN A 1027 -26.81 15.51 -16.33
CA GLN A 1027 -27.54 16.10 -15.19
C GLN A 1027 -28.51 15.10 -14.54
N LEU A 1028 -28.09 14.57 -13.39
CA LEU A 1028 -28.89 13.70 -12.51
C LEU A 1028 -29.98 14.50 -11.81
N ILE A 1029 -31.17 13.92 -11.70
CA ILE A 1029 -32.17 14.31 -10.70
C ILE A 1029 -32.26 13.17 -9.70
N HIS A 1030 -31.84 13.42 -8.46
CA HIS A 1030 -32.16 12.61 -7.30
C HIS A 1030 -33.36 13.25 -6.60
N ASP A 1031 -34.50 12.56 -6.59
CA ASP A 1031 -35.56 12.82 -5.62
C ASP A 1031 -35.51 11.73 -4.54
N SER A 1032 -35.61 12.14 -3.28
CA SER A 1032 -35.57 11.24 -2.13
C SER A 1032 -36.50 11.72 -1.01
N THR A 1033 -37.77 11.35 -1.10
CA THR A 1033 -38.77 11.57 -0.05
C THR A 1033 -39.59 10.30 0.18
N SER A 1034 -39.52 9.78 1.41
CA SER A 1034 -40.38 8.72 1.90
C SER A 1034 -41.70 9.28 2.44
N PRO A 1035 -42.84 8.61 2.20
CA PRO A 1035 -44.00 8.69 3.06
C PRO A 1035 -44.23 7.38 3.84
N THR A 1036 -44.78 7.51 5.05
CA THR A 1036 -45.21 6.41 5.93
C THR A 1036 -46.58 5.84 5.52
N SER A 1037 -46.88 4.65 6.03
CA SER A 1037 -48.17 3.94 5.85
C SER A 1037 -49.37 4.69 6.46
N PRO A 1038 -50.56 4.51 5.87
CA PRO A 1038 -51.83 4.52 6.60
C PRO A 1038 -52.55 3.15 6.56
N ALA A 1039 -53.60 2.99 7.38
CA ALA A 1039 -54.26 1.71 7.66
C ALA A 1039 -55.50 1.42 6.80
N THR A 1040 -56.00 0.18 6.87
CA THR A 1040 -57.19 -0.33 6.17
C THR A 1040 -58.47 -0.21 7.04
N PRO A 1041 -59.59 0.34 6.53
CA PRO A 1041 -60.89 0.34 7.21
C PRO A 1041 -61.74 -0.92 6.93
N LEU A 1042 -62.94 -1.00 7.54
CA LEU A 1042 -63.71 -2.24 7.73
C LEU A 1042 -64.71 -2.64 6.61
N THR A 1043 -65.10 -3.92 6.70
CA THR A 1043 -66.24 -4.67 6.09
C THR A 1043 -67.61 -3.96 6.11
N PRO A 1044 -68.54 -4.27 5.18
CA PRO A 1044 -69.46 -5.41 5.36
C PRO A 1044 -69.69 -6.30 4.10
N ALA A 1045 -70.56 -7.31 4.21
CA ALA A 1045 -70.76 -8.39 3.21
C ALA A 1045 -72.23 -8.65 2.83
N SER A 1046 -72.48 -9.27 1.67
CA SER A 1046 -73.71 -9.96 1.17
C SER A 1046 -73.65 -10.07 -0.38
N GLU A 1047 -74.41 -10.90 -1.11
CA GLU A 1047 -74.86 -12.29 -0.94
C GLU A 1047 -75.33 -12.86 -2.31
N GLY A 1048 -75.08 -14.15 -2.61
CA GLY A 1048 -75.64 -14.88 -3.77
C GLY A 1048 -75.04 -14.57 -5.16
N GLY A 1049 -74.94 -15.53 -6.09
CA GLY A 1049 -75.22 -16.97 -6.01
C GLY A 1049 -75.02 -17.73 -7.34
N ALA A 1050 -75.31 -19.04 -7.31
CA ALA A 1050 -75.28 -20.03 -8.42
C ALA A 1050 -73.89 -20.49 -8.94
N GLN A 1051 -73.85 -21.74 -9.44
CA GLN A 1051 -72.66 -22.51 -9.85
C GLN A 1051 -72.86 -23.12 -11.25
N THR A 1052 -71.78 -23.39 -11.99
CA THR A 1052 -71.53 -24.60 -12.84
C THR A 1052 -70.14 -24.52 -13.52
N PRO A 1053 -69.54 -25.60 -14.08
CA PRO A 1053 -68.24 -26.04 -13.52
C PRO A 1053 -67.09 -26.19 -14.53
N GLY A 1054 -65.87 -26.45 -14.01
CA GLY A 1054 -64.86 -27.22 -14.76
C GLY A 1054 -63.43 -26.69 -14.79
N SER A 1055 -62.65 -26.89 -13.72
CA SER A 1055 -61.28 -27.46 -13.78
C SER A 1055 -60.63 -27.47 -12.38
N ALA A 1056 -60.40 -28.65 -11.82
CA ALA A 1056 -59.74 -28.79 -10.52
C ALA A 1056 -58.21 -28.72 -10.68
N GLN A 1057 -57.61 -27.56 -10.39
CA GLN A 1057 -56.16 -27.48 -10.18
C GLN A 1057 -55.78 -28.25 -8.91
N VAL A 1058 -55.10 -29.38 -9.08
CA VAL A 1058 -54.65 -30.23 -7.97
C VAL A 1058 -53.41 -29.61 -7.32
N GLN A 1059 -53.58 -29.09 -6.11
CA GLN A 1059 -52.50 -28.50 -5.32
C GLN A 1059 -51.62 -29.59 -4.69
N MET A 1060 -50.32 -29.59 -5.00
CA MET A 1060 -49.39 -30.65 -4.60
C MET A 1060 -48.60 -30.26 -3.33
N THR A 1061 -49.08 -30.63 -2.14
CA THR A 1061 -48.42 -30.38 -0.84
C THR A 1061 -47.49 -31.53 -0.41
N TRP A 1062 -46.62 -31.27 0.58
CA TRP A 1062 -45.75 -32.26 1.23
C TRP A 1062 -46.39 -32.94 2.46
N THR A 1063 -47.58 -32.51 2.86
CA THR A 1063 -48.26 -32.92 4.09
C THR A 1063 -49.73 -33.15 3.86
N GLU A 1064 -50.32 -33.94 4.75
CA GLU A 1064 -51.77 -34.11 4.88
C GLU A 1064 -52.46 -32.80 5.29
N LYS A 1065 -53.77 -32.71 5.08
CA LYS A 1065 -54.62 -31.71 5.72
C LYS A 1065 -55.16 -32.28 7.03
N ALA A 1066 -54.87 -31.60 8.13
CA ALA A 1066 -55.62 -31.79 9.36
C ALA A 1066 -56.86 -30.87 9.31
N ASP A 1067 -58.00 -31.40 8.89
CA ASP A 1067 -59.28 -30.69 8.97
C ASP A 1067 -59.74 -30.71 10.45
N GLY A 1068 -59.65 -29.56 11.12
CA GLY A 1068 -59.89 -29.44 12.56
C GLY A 1068 -61.33 -29.05 12.91
N GLU A 1069 -62.06 -29.93 13.59
CA GLU A 1069 -63.26 -29.55 14.33
C GLU A 1069 -62.89 -28.80 15.64
N PRO A 1070 -63.62 -27.74 16.02
CA PRO A 1070 -63.31 -26.93 17.20
C PRO A 1070 -63.82 -27.58 18.50
N ALA A 1071 -62.93 -28.27 19.22
CA ALA A 1071 -63.24 -28.84 20.53
C ALA A 1071 -63.43 -27.77 21.62
N LYS A 1072 -64.48 -27.92 22.45
CA LYS A 1072 -64.75 -27.09 23.64
C LYS A 1072 -63.88 -27.50 24.84
N PRO A 1073 -63.68 -26.60 25.84
CA PRO A 1073 -62.90 -26.90 27.05
C PRO A 1073 -63.57 -27.97 27.95
N PRO A 1074 -62.79 -28.69 28.78
CA PRO A 1074 -63.23 -29.94 29.42
C PRO A 1074 -63.97 -29.76 30.76
N GLY A 1075 -64.87 -30.71 31.08
CA GLY A 1075 -65.51 -30.81 32.39
C GLY A 1075 -66.36 -32.08 32.62
N ALA A 1076 -65.88 -32.97 33.49
CA ALA A 1076 -66.58 -34.01 34.27
C ALA A 1076 -67.20 -35.30 33.60
N SER A 1077 -66.88 -36.43 34.27
CA SER A 1077 -67.69 -37.67 34.48
C SER A 1077 -68.24 -38.55 33.34
N THR A 1078 -67.54 -39.69 33.09
CA THR A 1078 -67.98 -41.12 33.26
C THR A 1078 -69.45 -41.58 33.06
N PRO A 1079 -69.72 -42.88 32.75
CA PRO A 1079 -69.00 -43.87 31.92
C PRO A 1079 -69.95 -44.76 31.03
N GLN A 1080 -69.47 -45.92 30.50
CA GLN A 1080 -70.20 -46.97 29.73
C GLN A 1080 -70.55 -46.60 28.26
N GLY A 1081 -70.68 -47.54 27.30
CA GLY A 1081 -70.25 -48.95 27.30
C GLY A 1081 -70.87 -49.86 26.19
N ILE A 1082 -70.01 -50.64 25.51
CA ILE A 1082 -70.30 -51.89 24.75
C ILE A 1082 -71.10 -51.80 23.42
N LYS A 1083 -70.51 -52.38 22.34
CA LYS A 1083 -71.08 -52.69 21.00
C LYS A 1083 -71.36 -51.46 20.11
N ASP A 1084 -71.23 -51.52 18.78
CA ASP A 1084 -71.52 -52.64 17.87
C ASP A 1084 -70.36 -53.19 17.00
N ILE A 1085 -70.65 -54.36 16.39
CA ILE A 1085 -69.85 -55.08 15.41
C ILE A 1085 -70.59 -55.01 14.04
N PHE A 1086 -69.88 -55.22 12.93
CA PHE A 1086 -70.34 -55.14 11.53
C PHE A 1086 -70.41 -53.75 10.89
N ASN A 1087 -69.23 -53.15 10.64
CA ASN A 1087 -69.00 -52.58 9.31
C ASN A 1087 -67.51 -52.55 8.94
N MET A 1088 -66.99 -53.66 8.40
CA MET A 1088 -65.56 -53.80 8.07
C MET A 1088 -65.32 -53.48 6.59
N LYS A 1089 -65.18 -52.19 6.27
CA LYS A 1089 -64.55 -51.74 5.01
C LYS A 1089 -63.04 -52.06 5.06
N PRO A 1090 -62.38 -52.44 3.94
CA PRO A 1090 -60.94 -52.69 3.94
C PRO A 1090 -60.12 -51.39 3.91
N GLU A 1091 -58.92 -51.42 4.49
CA GLU A 1091 -58.10 -50.24 4.78
C GLU A 1091 -57.51 -49.51 3.55
N TRP A 1092 -57.64 -50.05 2.34
CA TRP A 1092 -57.02 -49.50 1.13
C TRP A 1092 -57.60 -48.15 0.65
N GLU A 1093 -58.73 -47.70 1.20
CA GLU A 1093 -59.32 -46.39 0.87
C GLU A 1093 -58.60 -45.18 1.52
N ASN A 1094 -57.72 -45.41 2.51
CA ASN A 1094 -57.07 -44.34 3.28
C ASN A 1094 -55.66 -43.93 2.81
N LEU A 1095 -55.13 -44.50 1.71
CA LEU A 1095 -53.77 -44.18 1.22
C LEU A 1095 -53.74 -42.93 0.31
N ASN A 1096 -53.12 -41.86 0.82
CA ASN A 1096 -53.15 -40.51 0.23
C ASN A 1096 -52.59 -40.40 -1.20
N GLN A 1097 -53.44 -39.96 -2.15
CA GLN A 1097 -53.08 -39.86 -3.57
C GLN A 1097 -51.89 -38.93 -3.86
N SER A 1098 -51.64 -37.91 -3.04
CA SER A 1098 -50.52 -36.96 -3.21
C SER A 1098 -49.16 -37.62 -2.96
N ASN A 1099 -49.02 -38.34 -1.84
CA ASN A 1099 -47.79 -39.04 -1.48
C ASN A 1099 -47.53 -40.21 -2.43
N VAL A 1100 -48.56 -41.01 -2.73
CA VAL A 1100 -48.47 -42.11 -3.71
C VAL A 1100 -48.03 -41.60 -5.08
N ARG A 1101 -48.55 -40.45 -5.56
CA ARG A 1101 -48.08 -39.82 -6.81
C ARG A 1101 -46.61 -39.44 -6.74
N ARG A 1102 -46.12 -38.88 -5.63
CA ARG A 1102 -44.71 -38.46 -5.48
C ARG A 1102 -43.74 -39.64 -5.36
N MET A 1103 -44.13 -40.74 -4.73
CA MET A 1103 -43.36 -41.99 -4.79
C MET A 1103 -43.34 -42.55 -6.23
N HIS A 1104 -44.45 -42.49 -6.95
CA HIS A 1104 -44.53 -42.90 -8.36
C HIS A 1104 -43.66 -42.03 -9.28
N THR A 1105 -43.61 -40.72 -9.05
CA THR A 1105 -42.65 -39.76 -9.65
C THR A 1105 -41.20 -40.24 -9.42
N ALA A 1106 -40.82 -40.52 -8.17
CA ALA A 1106 -39.47 -40.99 -7.84
C ALA A 1106 -39.12 -42.35 -8.49
N LEU A 1107 -40.04 -43.31 -8.44
CA LEU A 1107 -39.88 -44.63 -9.06
C LEU A 1107 -39.69 -44.55 -10.59
N ARG A 1108 -40.46 -43.70 -11.28
CA ARG A 1108 -40.30 -43.48 -12.72
C ARG A 1108 -38.95 -42.85 -13.06
N LEU A 1109 -38.59 -41.79 -12.34
CA LEU A 1109 -37.33 -41.07 -12.53
C LEU A 1109 -36.12 -41.98 -12.28
N ASN A 1110 -36.11 -42.73 -11.16
CA ASN A 1110 -35.05 -43.68 -10.88
C ASN A 1110 -35.00 -44.85 -11.89
N GLY A 1111 -36.16 -45.36 -12.32
CA GLY A 1111 -36.23 -46.38 -13.37
C GLY A 1111 -35.57 -45.96 -14.69
N VAL A 1112 -35.58 -44.66 -15.02
CA VAL A 1112 -34.86 -44.09 -16.16
C VAL A 1112 -33.36 -43.90 -15.86
N ILE A 1113 -33.01 -43.46 -14.64
CA ILE A 1113 -31.61 -43.28 -14.20
C ILE A 1113 -30.87 -44.63 -14.18
N VAL A 1114 -31.39 -45.65 -13.49
CA VAL A 1114 -30.79 -47.00 -13.38
C VAL A 1114 -30.63 -47.65 -14.76
N LYS A 1115 -31.62 -47.50 -15.65
CA LYS A 1115 -31.58 -48.05 -17.02
C LYS A 1115 -30.40 -47.52 -17.86
N LYS A 1116 -29.84 -46.35 -17.53
CA LYS A 1116 -28.70 -45.75 -18.23
C LYS A 1116 -27.40 -45.71 -17.43
N SER A 1117 -27.48 -45.72 -16.10
CA SER A 1117 -26.39 -45.35 -15.18
C SER A 1117 -25.99 -46.46 -14.20
N SER A 1118 -26.59 -47.66 -14.30
CA SER A 1118 -26.30 -48.81 -13.42
C SER A 1118 -24.82 -49.24 -13.43
N GLU A 1119 -24.14 -49.17 -14.57
CA GLU A 1119 -22.71 -49.50 -14.70
C GLU A 1119 -21.75 -48.33 -14.42
N ALA A 1120 -22.30 -47.12 -14.13
CA ALA A 1120 -21.51 -45.92 -13.90
C ALA A 1120 -20.62 -46.06 -12.66
N LYS A 1121 -19.42 -45.45 -12.70
CA LYS A 1121 -18.52 -45.47 -11.53
C LYS A 1121 -18.94 -44.46 -10.46
N LEU A 1122 -19.62 -43.38 -10.87
CA LEU A 1122 -20.23 -42.37 -10.02
C LEU A 1122 -21.41 -41.72 -10.77
N VAL A 1123 -22.53 -41.53 -10.08
CA VAL A 1123 -23.68 -40.75 -10.55
C VAL A 1123 -23.78 -39.47 -9.73
N LEU A 1124 -23.88 -38.31 -10.39
CA LEU A 1124 -24.25 -37.03 -9.78
C LEU A 1124 -25.68 -36.69 -10.18
N LEU A 1125 -26.50 -36.25 -9.22
CA LEU A 1125 -27.84 -35.73 -9.47
C LEU A 1125 -28.22 -34.67 -8.45
N ASN A 1126 -29.07 -33.71 -8.82
CA ASN A 1126 -29.48 -32.65 -7.91
C ASN A 1126 -30.59 -33.07 -6.93
N MET A 1127 -30.49 -32.60 -5.69
CA MET A 1127 -31.40 -32.89 -4.58
C MET A 1127 -32.54 -31.83 -4.51
N PRO A 1128 -33.82 -32.24 -4.47
CA PRO A 1128 -34.96 -31.31 -4.38
C PRO A 1128 -35.06 -30.63 -3.00
N GLY A 1129 -35.91 -29.60 -2.91
CA GLY A 1129 -36.20 -28.88 -1.65
C GLY A 1129 -36.73 -29.81 -0.53
N PRO A 1130 -36.17 -29.75 0.70
CA PRO A 1130 -36.85 -30.32 1.86
C PRO A 1130 -38.16 -29.56 2.11
N PRO A 1131 -39.20 -30.19 2.68
CA PRO A 1131 -40.48 -29.54 2.92
C PRO A 1131 -40.36 -28.38 3.92
N ASN A 1132 -41.19 -27.34 3.74
CA ASN A 1132 -41.34 -26.26 4.73
C ASN A 1132 -41.98 -26.75 6.05
N ASN A 1133 -42.84 -27.78 5.96
CA ASN A 1133 -43.55 -28.36 7.11
C ASN A 1133 -42.84 -29.64 7.58
N ARG A 1134 -42.52 -29.72 8.88
CA ARG A 1134 -41.81 -30.87 9.49
C ARG A 1134 -42.55 -32.22 9.42
N SER A 1135 -43.86 -32.23 9.20
CA SER A 1135 -44.63 -33.46 8.98
C SER A 1135 -44.44 -34.08 7.58
N GLY A 1136 -43.66 -33.45 6.70
CA GLY A 1136 -43.26 -34.01 5.40
C GLY A 1136 -41.91 -34.73 5.42
N ASP A 1137 -41.20 -34.74 6.54
CA ASP A 1137 -39.76 -35.03 6.62
C ASP A 1137 -39.42 -36.50 6.31
N GLU A 1138 -40.26 -37.43 6.75
CA GLU A 1138 -40.14 -38.86 6.47
C GLU A 1138 -40.40 -39.15 4.98
N ASN A 1139 -41.45 -38.56 4.41
CA ASN A 1139 -41.77 -38.63 2.97
C ASN A 1139 -40.63 -38.09 2.08
N TYR A 1140 -39.85 -37.12 2.59
CA TYR A 1140 -38.68 -36.59 1.89
C TYR A 1140 -37.50 -37.57 1.90
N MET A 1141 -37.22 -38.23 3.02
CA MET A 1141 -36.20 -39.28 3.09
C MET A 1141 -36.57 -40.51 2.25
N GLU A 1142 -37.84 -40.94 2.28
CA GLU A 1142 -38.31 -42.00 1.37
C GLU A 1142 -38.15 -41.62 -0.10
N PHE A 1143 -38.50 -40.40 -0.48
CA PHE A 1143 -38.33 -39.91 -1.85
C PHE A 1143 -36.86 -39.98 -2.30
N LEU A 1144 -35.91 -39.51 -1.46
CA LEU A 1144 -34.48 -39.54 -1.77
C LEU A 1144 -33.92 -40.97 -1.82
N GLU A 1145 -34.36 -41.86 -0.94
CA GLU A 1145 -33.96 -43.26 -0.93
C GLU A 1145 -34.43 -43.97 -2.20
N VAL A 1146 -35.73 -43.85 -2.53
CA VAL A 1146 -36.35 -44.42 -3.75
C VAL A 1146 -35.76 -43.83 -5.04
N LEU A 1147 -35.40 -42.54 -5.05
CA LEU A 1147 -34.74 -41.88 -6.18
C LEU A 1147 -33.31 -42.41 -6.44
N THR A 1148 -32.67 -42.99 -5.43
CA THR A 1148 -31.26 -43.44 -5.48
C THR A 1148 -31.09 -44.95 -5.27
N GLU A 1149 -32.20 -45.69 -5.29
CA GLU A 1149 -32.24 -47.15 -5.13
C GLU A 1149 -31.58 -47.85 -6.32
N GLY A 1150 -30.84 -48.94 -6.08
CA GLY A 1150 -30.11 -49.68 -7.12
C GLY A 1150 -28.85 -48.98 -7.69
N LEU A 1151 -28.45 -47.80 -7.19
CA LEU A 1151 -27.23 -47.11 -7.62
C LEU A 1151 -26.07 -47.30 -6.63
N ASN A 1152 -24.88 -47.64 -7.14
CA ASN A 1152 -23.74 -48.00 -6.29
C ASN A 1152 -23.11 -46.78 -5.58
N ARG A 1153 -22.63 -45.79 -6.35
CA ARG A 1153 -22.07 -44.52 -5.82
C ARG A 1153 -22.87 -43.34 -6.35
N VAL A 1154 -23.51 -42.61 -5.45
CA VAL A 1154 -24.27 -41.40 -5.77
C VAL A 1154 -23.70 -40.23 -4.99
N LEU A 1155 -23.50 -39.10 -5.66
CA LEU A 1155 -23.25 -37.80 -5.04
C LEU A 1155 -24.44 -36.89 -5.30
N LEU A 1156 -25.26 -36.68 -4.27
CA LEU A 1156 -26.36 -35.72 -4.29
C LEU A 1156 -25.79 -34.30 -4.18
N VAL A 1157 -26.29 -33.38 -5.00
CA VAL A 1157 -25.78 -32.00 -5.12
C VAL A 1157 -26.92 -30.99 -4.95
N ARG A 1158 -26.68 -29.85 -4.30
CA ARG A 1158 -27.64 -28.75 -4.14
C ARG A 1158 -26.93 -27.41 -4.05
N GLY A 1159 -27.35 -26.41 -4.83
CA GLY A 1159 -26.85 -25.04 -4.75
C GLY A 1159 -27.46 -24.22 -3.59
N GLY A 1160 -26.69 -23.23 -3.11
CA GLY A 1160 -27.18 -22.18 -2.21
C GLY A 1160 -27.92 -21.04 -2.94
N GLY A 1161 -27.95 -21.08 -4.28
CA GLY A 1161 -28.68 -20.15 -5.15
C GLY A 1161 -27.87 -18.93 -5.61
N ARG A 1162 -26.56 -18.92 -5.37
CA ARG A 1162 -25.64 -17.80 -5.65
C ARG A 1162 -24.47 -18.18 -6.57
N GLU A 1163 -24.45 -19.42 -7.07
CA GLU A 1163 -23.37 -20.02 -7.85
C GLU A 1163 -23.40 -19.60 -9.32
N VAL A 1164 -22.52 -18.65 -9.68
CA VAL A 1164 -22.21 -18.27 -11.07
C VAL A 1164 -20.81 -18.78 -11.43
N ILE A 1165 -20.71 -19.52 -12.55
CA ILE A 1165 -19.47 -20.12 -13.03
C ILE A 1165 -19.33 -19.78 -14.52
N THR A 1166 -18.32 -18.96 -14.85
CA THR A 1166 -18.04 -18.50 -16.22
C THR A 1166 -16.72 -19.07 -16.78
N ILE A 1167 -15.86 -19.61 -15.91
CA ILE A 1167 -14.58 -20.24 -16.25
C ILE A 1167 -14.44 -21.58 -15.52
N TYR A 1168 -14.32 -22.65 -16.31
CA TYR A 1168 -14.10 -24.02 -15.85
C TYR A 1168 -12.60 -24.34 -16.01
N SER A 1169 -11.91 -24.49 -14.88
CA SER A 1169 -10.46 -24.71 -14.75
C SER A 1169 -10.09 -25.25 -13.38
#